data_AF-A0A962DX38-F1
#
_entry.id   AF-A0A962DX38-F1
#
_cell.length_a   1.000
_cell.length_b   1.000
_cell.length_c   1.000
_cell.angle_alpha   90.00
_cell.angle_beta   90.00
_cell.angle_gamma   90.00
#
_symmetry.space_group_name_H-M   'P 1'
#
loop_
_entity.id
_entity.type
_entity.pdbx_description
1 polymer ?
#
loop_
_entity_poly.entity_id
_entity_poly.type
_entity_poly.pdbx_seq_one_letter_code
_entity_poly.pdbx_strand_id
1 'polypeptide(L)'
;MEYILNPEIIILQKDGQFITDSLSSIDKKYRMESVDLIILNNFITPCTIKKSVDSFVSGLQFIDVYTQQEDIRFAENKIRGYIEHSILVNANTTGDYLTNCKDIKKINSLPVTDSKCSVEKKYKLSNNFALLVSEQGFLISLSHQEEYYQLPLEYLLVLSSVVGRKTMNEVISELGIIKKEDVEKIFYQLAEKKLIIEEVKHPFLSLQTTSQIKQENQVSQKQSWKDLESDNRIPVYFVPHMENHYPLALGLLHSSLSHYDGGRLQKIFNFIPISYFTPEVLLNQVYRKFGKGIWLFSNYMWSIDLNLKISKLVKNHNPENITIHGGPSTPNYLQASRDFMNKNNSVDISVHNEGEVTICEVLDSILINHNRLEFDNEKLSGVQGITYRHPNQDGEYIKTANRERMAEPDQIPSPYIEGTFDGYDGRVDAAIVESNRGCPFGCTFCDWGSAISQKVRKYDLERVKNEIRWIAEKSTKILWIADANFGMYDRDIELASFIVEMKKKHGFPQEVVVNYTKNSTWRLAEIIKIFTEGQIVSQGIISIQTTDEKTLEVINRKNIKTEKYDELAQVFSDLNLPLSTDLMIGLPGITVQAFKNDLQRYMDLDVSVKAYPTQLLPNSPMANPEYLEKYQIKTDENDFIISSFSFSEDELKLMKQLNRYYMIADGYSVLRYVMRYLQWEYQVKAIDFLHDLLMEINSNTEELPFTSWVFRYFDTAKFIPVGWYRFYAEISEYIVKTYPQVNTQELSEIIKLNQSCMPVDSCDYPLSIELKYDCENYFKHNLSVTDDERKKLYEFGNATFSIDDPGLMAHINYESLQYDSHQYFWELDSSISRAKSKV
;
A
#
# COMPACT_ATOMS: atom_id res chain seq x y z
N MET A 1 6.02 12.10 46.06
CA MET A 1 6.04 10.93 45.16
C MET A 1 7.14 11.18 44.16
N GLU A 2 8.05 10.23 44.02
CA GLU A 2 9.12 10.28 43.03
C GLU A 2 8.69 9.50 41.80
N TYR A 3 9.09 10.01 40.64
CA TYR A 3 8.84 9.41 39.35
C TYR A 3 10.19 9.09 38.70
N ILE A 4 10.18 8.09 37.83
CA ILE A 4 11.31 7.71 36.99
C ILE A 4 10.82 7.58 35.55
N LEU A 5 11.71 7.82 34.59
CA LEU A 5 11.45 7.56 33.18
C LEU A 5 11.14 6.07 33.00
N ASN A 6 10.05 5.76 32.31
CA ASN A 6 9.61 4.40 32.10
C ASN A 6 10.69 3.62 31.34
N PRO A 7 11.26 2.56 31.93
CA PRO A 7 12.32 1.77 31.31
C PRO A 7 11.85 1.00 30.06
N GLU A 8 10.53 0.91 29.85
CA GLU A 8 9.93 0.22 28.70
C GLU A 8 9.72 1.12 27.47
N ILE A 9 10.11 2.39 27.55
CA ILE A 9 9.91 3.34 26.47
C ILE A 9 11.16 3.51 25.64
N ILE A 10 10.93 3.60 24.34
CA ILE A 10 11.89 4.01 23.34
C ILE A 10 11.45 5.34 22.73
N ILE A 11 12.41 6.17 22.32
CA ILE A 11 12.14 7.42 21.59
C ILE A 11 12.60 7.24 20.16
N LEU A 12 11.65 7.20 19.25
CA LEU A 12 11.85 7.02 17.81
C LEU A 12 11.86 8.37 17.10
N GLN A 13 12.46 8.42 15.92
CA GLN A 13 12.27 9.54 14.99
C GLN A 13 11.31 9.14 13.87
N LYS A 14 10.30 9.97 13.61
CA LYS A 14 9.38 9.81 12.48
C LYS A 14 8.98 11.19 11.93
N ASP A 15 9.05 11.37 10.62
CA ASP A 15 8.62 12.59 9.90
C ASP A 15 9.24 13.90 10.44
N GLY A 16 10.49 13.82 10.89
CA GLY A 16 11.15 14.99 11.47
C GLY A 16 10.61 15.37 12.86
N GLN A 17 10.11 14.39 13.63
CA GLN A 17 9.72 14.57 15.03
C GLN A 17 10.15 13.35 15.87
N PHE A 18 10.39 13.57 17.17
CA PHE A 18 10.56 12.47 18.12
C PHE A 18 9.21 11.98 18.62
N ILE A 19 9.05 10.67 18.80
CA ILE A 19 7.82 10.05 19.28
C ILE A 19 8.18 8.94 20.28
N THR A 20 7.47 8.89 21.41
CA THR A 20 7.60 7.76 22.35
C THR A 20 6.83 6.53 21.84
N ASP A 21 7.42 5.35 22.03
CA ASP A 21 6.77 4.07 21.77
C ASP A 21 7.27 3.02 22.78
N SER A 22 6.72 1.81 22.76
CA SER A 22 7.23 0.68 23.55
C SER A 22 7.57 -0.50 22.64
N LEU A 23 8.60 -1.27 22.99
CA LEU A 23 8.94 -2.51 22.27
C LEU A 23 7.90 -3.61 22.53
N SER A 24 7.28 -3.62 23.71
CA SER A 24 6.39 -4.71 24.18
C SER A 24 4.91 -4.32 24.27
N SER A 25 4.59 -3.04 24.52
CA SER A 25 3.21 -2.58 24.72
C SER A 25 2.69 -1.64 23.65
N ILE A 26 1.37 -1.69 23.44
CA ILE A 26 0.60 -0.73 22.66
C ILE A 26 -0.04 0.15 23.72
N ASP A 27 0.11 1.47 23.68
CA ASP A 27 -1.09 2.31 23.85
C ASP A 27 -0.89 3.83 23.71
N LYS A 28 0.31 4.41 23.84
CA LYS A 28 0.39 5.89 23.86
C LYS A 28 1.63 6.46 23.18
N LYS A 29 1.46 6.85 21.92
CA LYS A 29 2.42 7.68 21.19
C LYS A 29 2.33 9.12 21.69
N TYR A 30 3.43 9.64 22.21
CA TYR A 30 3.56 11.04 22.60
C TYR A 30 4.57 11.72 21.68
N ARG A 31 4.15 12.81 21.03
CA ARG A 31 5.05 13.61 20.20
C ARG A 31 5.94 14.45 21.11
N MET A 32 7.24 14.38 20.87
CA MET A 32 8.25 15.06 21.65
C MET A 32 8.91 16.19 20.86
N GLU A 33 9.14 17.28 21.57
CA GLU A 33 9.96 18.42 21.18
C GLU A 33 11.31 18.36 21.90
N SER A 34 12.29 19.16 21.46
CA SER A 34 13.62 19.22 22.09
C SER A 34 13.54 19.49 23.59
N VAL A 35 12.58 20.31 24.03
CA VAL A 35 12.35 20.65 25.45
C VAL A 35 11.94 19.44 26.28
N ASP A 36 11.24 18.47 25.67
CA ASP A 36 10.79 17.28 26.37
C ASP A 36 11.99 16.40 26.77
N LEU A 37 13.00 16.26 25.91
CA LEU A 37 14.24 15.54 26.24
C LEU A 37 14.99 16.19 27.41
N ILE A 38 14.95 17.52 27.54
CA ILE A 38 15.56 18.25 28.66
C ILE A 38 14.84 17.91 29.96
N ILE A 39 13.50 17.95 29.96
CA ILE A 39 12.71 17.67 31.15
C ILE A 39 12.86 16.20 31.56
N LEU A 40 12.77 15.27 30.60
CA LEU A 40 12.90 13.83 30.87
C LEU A 40 14.29 13.44 31.38
N ASN A 41 15.35 14.16 31.00
CA ASN A 41 16.70 13.94 31.52
C ASN A 41 16.77 14.06 33.06
N ASN A 42 15.90 14.86 33.68
CA ASN A 42 15.81 14.96 35.14
C ASN A 42 15.24 13.71 35.81
N PHE A 43 14.55 12.85 35.06
CA PHE A 43 13.87 11.65 35.53
C PHE A 43 14.60 10.35 35.17
N ILE A 44 15.84 10.42 34.66
CA ILE A 44 16.72 9.24 34.49
C ILE A 44 16.91 8.52 35.85
N THR A 45 17.03 9.31 36.92
CA THR A 45 16.99 8.82 38.30
C THR A 45 15.69 9.28 38.98
N PRO A 46 15.20 8.57 40.01
CA PRO A 46 14.02 8.99 40.77
C PRO A 46 14.03 10.48 41.13
N CYS A 47 13.02 11.21 40.68
CA CYS A 47 12.94 12.65 40.83
C CYS A 47 11.51 13.08 41.19
N THR A 48 11.39 14.14 42.00
CA THR A 48 10.09 14.74 42.30
C THR A 48 9.74 15.79 41.25
N ILE A 49 8.44 15.96 40.96
CA ILE A 49 7.95 16.98 40.03
C ILE A 49 8.55 18.35 40.37
N LYS A 50 8.49 18.74 41.66
CA LYS A 50 9.04 20.01 42.14
C LYS A 50 10.52 20.17 41.81
N LYS A 51 11.34 19.16 42.10
CA LYS A 51 12.79 19.21 41.84
C LYS A 51 13.09 19.32 40.33
N SER A 52 12.35 18.61 39.48
CA SER A 52 12.52 18.73 38.02
C SER A 52 12.12 20.13 37.52
N VAL A 53 11.02 20.68 38.01
CA VAL A 53 10.57 22.04 37.63
C VAL A 53 11.55 23.10 38.12
N ASP A 54 12.02 23.03 39.37
CA ASP A 54 13.03 23.92 39.92
C ASP A 54 14.33 23.85 39.10
N SER A 55 14.75 22.63 38.69
CA SER A 55 15.92 22.41 37.83
C SER A 55 15.73 22.98 36.41
N PHE A 56 14.53 22.81 35.83
CA PHE A 56 14.19 23.35 34.52
C PHE A 56 14.22 24.88 34.51
N VAL A 57 13.63 25.52 35.53
CA VAL A 57 13.55 26.99 35.64
C VAL A 57 14.89 27.62 36.03
N SER A 58 15.70 26.95 36.86
CA SER A 58 17.03 27.45 37.25
C SER A 58 18.12 27.15 36.21
N GLY A 59 17.89 26.20 35.30
CA GLY A 59 18.75 25.82 34.17
C GLY A 59 18.77 26.84 33.03
N LEU A 60 18.93 28.12 33.37
CA LEU A 60 18.82 29.31 32.52
C LEU A 60 19.57 29.27 31.18
N GLN A 61 20.56 28.38 30.98
CA GLN A 61 21.34 28.28 29.75
C GLN A 61 20.66 27.47 28.62
N PHE A 62 19.59 26.74 28.87
CA PHE A 62 18.89 25.99 27.80
C PHE A 62 17.52 26.55 27.46
N ILE A 63 17.02 27.46 28.29
CA ILE A 63 15.68 28.07 28.20
C ILE A 63 15.64 29.12 27.06
N ASP A 64 16.70 29.93 26.90
CA ASP A 64 16.75 31.05 25.95
C ASP A 64 16.68 30.65 24.46
N VAL A 65 16.99 29.38 24.10
CA VAL A 65 16.92 28.87 22.71
C VAL A 65 15.52 28.43 22.32
N TYR A 66 14.74 27.91 23.26
CA TYR A 66 13.48 27.22 22.96
C TYR A 66 12.22 28.01 23.33
N THR A 67 12.31 29.07 24.15
CA THR A 67 11.10 29.72 24.65
C THR A 67 11.20 31.25 24.70
N GLN A 68 10.33 31.92 23.94
CA GLN A 68 9.99 33.32 24.21
C GLN A 68 8.93 33.46 25.31
N GLN A 69 8.37 32.35 25.88
CA GLN A 69 7.16 32.47 26.70
C GLN A 69 6.74 31.28 27.61
N GLU A 70 7.62 30.55 28.31
CA GLU A 70 7.16 29.42 29.15
C GLU A 70 7.66 29.47 30.61
N ASP A 71 6.71 29.34 31.56
CA ASP A 71 6.89 29.45 33.02
C ASP A 71 6.82 28.09 33.75
N ILE A 72 6.87 28.10 35.10
CA ILE A 72 6.69 26.92 35.97
C ILE A 72 5.51 26.03 35.55
N ARG A 73 4.39 26.62 35.09
CA ARG A 73 3.17 25.89 34.73
C ARG A 73 3.35 25.08 33.46
N PHE A 74 4.17 25.53 32.52
CA PHE A 74 4.48 24.77 31.31
C PHE A 74 5.15 23.44 31.65
N ALA A 75 6.24 23.49 32.44
CA ALA A 75 6.97 22.30 32.84
C ALA A 75 6.10 21.35 33.68
N GLU A 76 5.27 21.88 34.58
CA GLU A 76 4.30 21.08 35.34
C GLU A 76 3.28 20.39 34.43
N ASN A 77 2.75 21.08 33.42
CA ASN A 77 1.79 20.51 32.47
C ASN A 77 2.43 19.41 31.60
N LYS A 78 3.65 19.62 31.11
CA LYS A 78 4.40 18.58 30.36
C LYS A 78 4.63 17.34 31.22
N ILE A 79 5.10 17.50 32.46
CA ILE A 79 5.34 16.39 33.40
C ILE A 79 4.05 15.63 33.71
N ARG A 80 2.91 16.33 33.89
CA ARG A 80 1.60 15.67 34.06
C ARG A 80 1.22 14.88 32.81
N GLY A 81 1.40 15.46 31.63
CA GLY A 81 1.20 14.77 30.36
C GLY A 81 2.05 13.50 30.27
N TYR A 82 3.32 13.54 30.68
CA TYR A 82 4.18 12.35 30.69
C TYR A 82 3.66 11.25 31.61
N ILE A 83 3.13 11.58 32.79
CA ILE A 83 2.53 10.61 33.71
C ILE A 83 1.25 10.01 33.10
N GLU A 84 0.38 10.84 32.49
CA GLU A 84 -0.84 10.38 31.82
C GLU A 84 -0.58 9.45 30.63
N HIS A 85 0.56 9.64 29.97
CA HIS A 85 1.03 8.83 28.86
C HIS A 85 1.95 7.66 29.30
N SER A 86 2.09 7.43 30.61
CA SER A 86 2.97 6.41 31.19
C SER A 86 4.44 6.54 30.77
N ILE A 87 4.86 7.74 30.37
CA ILE A 87 6.26 8.09 30.11
C ILE A 87 7.04 8.19 31.40
N LEU A 88 6.39 8.74 32.44
CA LEU A 88 6.91 8.71 33.80
C LEU A 88 6.07 7.74 34.62
N VAL A 89 6.73 6.80 35.27
CA VAL A 89 6.11 5.83 36.19
C VAL A 89 6.58 6.10 37.62
N ASN A 90 5.86 5.55 38.60
CA ASN A 90 6.26 5.70 40.00
C ASN A 90 7.60 4.97 40.22
N ALA A 91 8.53 5.59 40.96
CA ALA A 91 9.84 4.99 41.22
C ALA A 91 9.76 3.66 42.02
N ASN A 92 8.64 3.38 42.70
CA ASN A 92 8.40 2.12 43.40
C ASN A 92 7.85 0.99 42.49
N THR A 93 7.55 1.29 41.23
CA THR A 93 7.15 0.28 40.24
C THR A 93 8.43 -0.37 39.71
N THR A 94 8.71 -1.59 40.14
CA THR A 94 9.84 -2.40 39.66
C THR A 94 9.54 -2.88 38.25
N GLY A 95 10.28 -2.35 37.27
CA GLY A 95 10.39 -2.94 35.93
C GLY A 95 11.87 -3.12 35.61
N ASP A 96 12.25 -4.27 35.07
CA ASP A 96 13.58 -4.44 34.51
C ASP A 96 13.68 -3.60 33.23
N TYR A 97 14.84 -2.99 32.97
CA TYR A 97 15.07 -2.30 31.70
C TYR A 97 14.93 -3.31 30.55
N LEU A 98 14.21 -2.92 29.48
CA LEU A 98 14.00 -3.73 28.26
C LEU A 98 15.30 -4.31 27.67
N THR A 99 16.45 -3.78 28.08
CA THR A 99 17.76 -4.25 27.66
C THR A 99 18.70 -4.27 28.87
N ASN A 100 19.24 -5.44 29.21
CA ASN A 100 20.52 -5.53 29.92
C ASN A 100 21.63 -5.07 28.95
N CYS A 101 21.70 -3.76 28.69
CA CYS A 101 22.73 -3.15 27.83
C CYS A 101 24.11 -3.41 28.43
N LYS A 102 24.86 -4.36 27.85
CA LYS A 102 26.28 -4.59 28.17
C LYS A 102 27.15 -3.62 27.35
N ASP A 103 28.35 -3.33 27.84
CA ASP A 103 29.37 -2.54 27.13
C ASP A 103 28.94 -1.11 26.69
N ILE A 104 28.29 -0.37 27.60
CA ILE A 104 27.94 1.04 27.40
C ILE A 104 29.19 1.91 27.37
N LYS A 105 29.42 2.58 26.23
CA LYS A 105 30.52 3.54 26.02
C LYS A 105 30.00 4.97 26.14
N LYS A 106 30.88 5.90 26.51
CA LYS A 106 30.54 7.34 26.48
C LYS A 106 30.88 7.90 25.09
N ILE A 107 29.92 8.52 24.42
CA ILE A 107 30.16 9.08 23.08
C ILE A 107 31.21 10.21 23.09
N ASN A 108 31.28 10.97 24.18
CA ASN A 108 32.21 12.10 24.31
C ASN A 108 33.68 11.70 24.49
N SER A 109 33.96 10.42 24.78
CA SER A 109 35.32 9.89 24.84
C SER A 109 35.85 9.44 23.47
N LEU A 110 35.05 9.56 22.41
CA LEU A 110 35.48 9.22 21.06
C LEU A 110 36.43 10.29 20.51
N PRO A 111 37.49 9.88 19.78
CA PRO A 111 38.35 10.82 19.09
C PRO A 111 37.53 11.61 18.08
N VAL A 112 37.89 12.88 17.90
CA VAL A 112 37.39 13.69 16.78
C VAL A 112 38.38 13.47 15.67
N THR A 113 38.00 12.71 14.64
CA THR A 113 38.77 12.74 13.40
C THR A 113 38.22 13.88 12.54
N ASP A 114 39.09 14.61 11.82
CA ASP A 114 38.68 15.57 10.80
C ASP A 114 37.99 14.79 9.65
N SER A 115 36.77 14.35 9.90
CA SER A 115 35.97 13.63 8.93
C SER A 115 35.46 14.62 7.87
N LYS A 116 35.26 14.11 6.65
CA LYS A 116 34.79 14.85 5.46
C LYS A 116 33.33 15.30 5.57
N CYS A 117 32.88 15.77 6.73
CA CYS A 117 31.54 16.30 6.94
C CYS A 117 31.43 17.68 6.27
N SER A 118 30.63 17.77 5.21
CA SER A 118 30.39 19.04 4.53
C SER A 118 29.47 19.93 5.34
N VAL A 119 29.88 21.18 5.58
CA VAL A 119 29.10 22.20 6.30
C VAL A 119 27.87 22.67 5.51
N GLU A 120 27.92 22.57 4.17
CA GLU A 120 26.89 23.07 3.26
C GLU A 120 25.74 22.06 3.04
N LYS A 121 25.97 20.80 3.41
CA LYS A 121 24.99 19.74 3.19
C LYS A 121 24.05 19.60 4.37
N LYS A 122 22.83 19.15 4.09
CA LYS A 122 21.82 18.83 5.10
C LYS A 122 22.06 17.44 5.64
N TYR A 123 21.82 17.27 6.93
CA TYR A 123 21.91 15.98 7.62
C TYR A 123 20.55 15.63 8.21
N LYS A 124 20.28 14.33 8.31
CA LYS A 124 19.12 13.77 8.99
C LYS A 124 19.57 12.71 10.01
N LEU A 125 18.67 12.31 10.89
CA LEU A 125 18.88 11.09 11.68
C LEU A 125 18.76 9.85 10.77
N SER A 126 19.44 8.77 11.15
CA SER A 126 19.25 7.47 10.51
C SER A 126 17.80 7.02 10.63
N ASN A 127 17.34 6.35 9.58
CA ASN A 127 16.05 5.70 9.49
C ASN A 127 15.78 4.71 10.65
N ASN A 128 16.81 4.03 11.16
CA ASN A 128 16.71 3.08 12.28
C ASN A 128 17.00 3.72 13.65
N PHE A 129 16.96 5.06 13.74
CA PHE A 129 17.25 5.79 14.97
C PHE A 129 16.21 5.46 16.07
N ALA A 130 16.71 5.07 17.24
CA ALA A 130 15.94 4.98 18.46
C ALA A 130 16.83 5.29 19.67
N LEU A 131 16.31 6.08 20.62
CA LEU A 131 16.90 6.22 21.94
C LEU A 131 16.28 5.19 22.88
N LEU A 132 17.13 4.42 23.53
CA LEU A 132 16.75 3.55 24.64
C LEU A 132 16.97 4.29 25.96
N VAL A 133 16.16 3.95 26.95
CA VAL A 133 16.30 4.47 28.31
C VAL A 133 17.04 3.46 29.19
N SER A 134 17.97 3.93 30.01
CA SER A 134 18.69 3.12 31.01
C SER A 134 18.89 3.90 32.31
N GLU A 135 19.32 3.22 33.38
CA GLU A 135 19.77 3.88 34.63
C GLU A 135 20.92 4.87 34.39
N GLN A 136 21.69 4.67 33.32
CA GLN A 136 22.81 5.52 32.95
C GLN A 136 22.37 6.66 32.02
N GLY A 137 21.10 6.77 31.67
CA GLY A 137 20.54 7.80 30.80
C GLY A 137 20.18 7.29 29.41
N PHE A 138 20.05 8.22 28.45
CA PHE A 138 19.68 7.91 27.09
C PHE A 138 20.83 7.19 26.37
N LEU A 139 20.53 6.03 25.82
CA LEU A 139 21.44 5.20 25.05
C LEU A 139 21.02 5.20 23.58
N ILE A 140 22.01 5.08 22.70
CA ILE A 140 21.79 4.80 21.29
C ILE A 140 22.64 3.62 20.85
N SER A 141 22.10 2.78 19.97
CA SER A 141 22.85 1.71 19.31
C SER A 141 23.16 2.10 17.87
N LEU A 142 24.30 1.64 17.37
CA LEU A 142 24.56 1.64 15.94
C LEU A 142 23.85 0.44 15.29
N SER A 143 23.33 0.64 14.10
CA SER A 143 22.46 -0.32 13.40
C SER A 143 23.08 -1.69 13.09
N HIS A 144 24.42 -1.80 13.12
CA HIS A 144 25.18 -2.99 12.74
C HIS A 144 26.11 -3.52 13.83
N GLN A 145 26.10 -2.93 15.02
CA GLN A 145 27.04 -3.27 16.09
C GLN A 145 26.30 -3.45 17.41
N GLU A 146 26.91 -4.22 18.31
CA GLU A 146 26.40 -4.43 19.67
C GLU A 146 26.61 -3.21 20.59
N GLU A 147 27.34 -2.19 20.12
CA GLU A 147 27.81 -1.09 20.95
C GLU A 147 26.71 -0.08 21.29
N TYR A 148 26.57 0.22 22.58
CA TYR A 148 25.72 1.31 23.07
C TYR A 148 26.54 2.53 23.43
N TYR A 149 26.02 3.69 23.06
CA TYR A 149 26.59 4.98 23.40
C TYR A 149 25.65 5.74 24.32
N GLN A 150 26.15 6.07 25.53
CA GLN A 150 25.49 7.02 26.41
C GLN A 150 25.61 8.42 25.81
N LEU A 151 24.46 9.11 25.68
CA LEU A 151 24.37 10.45 25.13
C LEU A 151 24.20 11.49 26.25
N PRO A 152 25.18 12.39 26.44
CA PRO A 152 25.00 13.60 27.23
C PRO A 152 23.91 14.50 26.65
N LEU A 153 23.36 15.39 27.48
CA LEU A 153 22.26 16.28 27.09
C LEU A 153 22.62 17.14 25.86
N GLU A 154 23.86 17.60 25.75
CA GLU A 154 24.33 18.41 24.62
C GLU A 154 24.24 17.65 23.30
N TYR A 155 24.46 16.33 23.31
CA TYR A 155 24.32 15.48 22.11
C TYR A 155 22.86 15.27 21.74
N LEU A 156 21.98 15.11 22.74
CA LEU A 156 20.53 15.01 22.52
C LEU A 156 19.99 16.28 21.88
N LEU A 157 20.48 17.45 22.29
CA LEU A 157 20.09 18.74 21.71
C LEU A 157 20.54 18.87 20.25
N VAL A 158 21.80 18.53 19.95
CA VAL A 158 22.29 18.52 18.55
C VAL A 158 21.50 17.54 17.69
N LEU A 159 21.24 16.32 18.18
CA LEU A 159 20.40 15.35 17.48
C LEU A 159 19.01 15.90 17.21
N SER A 160 18.38 16.50 18.23
CA SER A 160 17.03 17.09 18.12
C SER A 160 16.96 18.20 17.07
N SER A 161 18.00 19.04 16.97
CA SER A 161 18.08 20.06 15.91
C SER A 161 18.23 19.45 14.52
N VAL A 162 19.00 18.36 14.38
CA VAL A 162 19.23 17.68 13.09
C VAL A 162 17.99 16.96 12.57
N VAL A 163 17.05 16.58 13.45
CA VAL A 163 15.74 15.99 13.07
C VAL A 163 15.05 16.79 11.95
N GLY A 164 15.20 18.13 11.96
CA GLY A 164 14.63 19.05 10.97
C GLY A 164 15.34 19.12 9.61
N ARG A 165 16.26 18.19 9.31
CA ARG A 165 17.05 18.16 8.05
C ARG A 165 17.85 19.43 7.81
N LYS A 166 18.73 19.74 8.77
CA LYS A 166 19.48 20.99 8.84
C LYS A 166 20.95 20.80 8.47
N THR A 167 21.56 21.87 7.99
CA THR A 167 23.01 22.03 7.89
C THR A 167 23.61 22.26 9.27
N MET A 168 24.92 22.05 9.40
CA MET A 168 25.62 22.33 10.66
C MET A 168 25.52 23.81 11.06
N ASN A 169 25.56 24.74 10.11
CA ASN A 169 25.40 26.18 10.39
C ASN A 169 24.00 26.51 10.91
N GLU A 170 22.96 25.89 10.37
CA GLU A 170 21.58 26.06 10.86
C GLU A 170 21.45 25.52 12.30
N VAL A 171 22.08 24.37 12.61
CA VAL A 171 22.10 23.80 13.97
C VAL A 171 22.87 24.71 14.96
N ILE A 172 24.04 25.25 14.56
CA ILE A 172 24.80 26.19 15.37
C ILE A 172 23.98 27.46 15.65
N SER A 173 23.28 27.97 14.63
CA SER A 173 22.43 29.15 14.78
C SER A 173 21.23 28.90 15.70
N GLU A 174 20.65 27.70 15.65
CA GLU A 174 19.55 27.30 16.52
C GLU A 174 20.00 27.12 17.96
N LEU A 175 21.12 26.42 18.19
CA LEU A 175 21.64 26.10 19.52
C LEU A 175 22.57 27.18 20.09
N GLY A 176 22.39 28.46 19.71
CA GLY A 176 23.34 29.57 19.90
C GLY A 176 23.84 29.86 21.34
N ILE A 177 23.45 29.07 22.34
CA ILE A 177 23.96 29.09 23.72
C ILE A 177 25.11 28.09 23.92
N ILE A 178 25.19 27.02 23.13
CA ILE A 178 26.34 26.11 23.13
C ILE A 178 27.45 26.78 22.29
N LYS A 179 28.70 26.73 22.76
CA LYS A 179 29.82 27.28 21.99
C LYS A 179 29.87 26.60 20.63
N LYS A 180 30.07 27.40 19.59
CA LYS A 180 30.21 26.92 18.21
C LYS A 180 31.17 25.72 18.10
N GLU A 181 32.35 25.83 18.74
CA GLU A 181 33.37 24.77 18.73
C GLU A 181 32.86 23.44 19.33
N ASP A 182 32.01 23.51 20.36
CA ASP A 182 31.43 22.34 21.01
C ASP A 182 30.34 21.71 20.14
N VAL A 183 29.49 22.53 19.49
CA VAL A 183 28.47 22.02 18.54
C VAL A 183 29.14 21.36 17.34
N GLU A 184 30.15 21.98 16.74
CA GLU A 184 30.92 21.43 15.62
C GLU A 184 31.54 20.08 16.04
N LYS A 185 32.19 20.02 17.20
CA LYS A 185 32.77 18.79 17.74
C LYS A 185 31.73 17.67 17.89
N ILE A 186 30.58 17.97 18.50
CA ILE A 186 29.49 17.00 18.69
C ILE A 186 28.97 16.53 17.33
N PHE A 187 28.75 17.45 16.40
CA PHE A 187 28.27 17.16 15.05
C PHE A 187 29.23 16.20 14.32
N TYR A 188 30.53 16.46 14.37
CA TYR A 188 31.53 15.58 13.75
C TYR A 188 31.54 14.19 14.38
N GLN A 189 31.45 14.07 15.71
CA GLN A 189 31.40 12.77 16.38
C GLN A 189 30.12 11.99 16.03
N LEU A 190 28.98 12.66 15.94
CA LEU A 190 27.71 12.05 15.53
C LEU A 190 27.76 11.58 14.07
N ALA A 191 28.35 12.39 13.17
CA ALA A 191 28.50 12.06 11.76
C ALA A 191 29.50 10.92 11.52
N GLU A 192 30.62 10.90 12.27
CA GLU A 192 31.64 9.85 12.21
C GLU A 192 31.05 8.48 12.61
N LYS A 193 30.15 8.47 13.59
CA LYS A 193 29.40 7.28 14.00
C LYS A 193 28.15 7.01 13.17
N LYS A 194 27.89 7.81 12.13
CA LYS A 194 26.70 7.72 11.26
C LYS A 194 25.37 7.73 12.05
N LEU A 195 25.36 8.39 13.21
CA LEU A 195 24.14 8.67 13.98
C LEU A 195 23.32 9.80 13.34
N ILE A 196 24.03 10.71 12.68
CA ILE A 196 23.49 11.62 11.69
C ILE A 196 24.12 11.29 10.34
N ILE A 197 23.34 11.36 9.28
CA ILE A 197 23.78 11.03 7.92
C ILE A 197 23.39 12.14 6.95
N GLU A 198 24.18 12.28 5.89
CA GLU A 198 23.93 13.23 4.82
C GLU A 198 22.59 12.92 4.12
N GLU A 199 21.80 13.95 3.84
CA GLU A 199 20.55 13.80 3.10
C GLU A 199 20.84 13.51 1.61
N VAL A 200 20.60 12.27 1.19
CA VAL A 200 20.67 11.87 -0.22
C VAL A 200 19.38 12.30 -0.92
N LYS A 201 19.49 13.16 -1.93
CA LYS A 201 18.35 13.53 -2.77
C LYS A 201 18.02 12.37 -3.71
N HIS A 202 16.87 11.75 -3.49
CA HIS A 202 16.40 10.68 -4.38
C HIS A 202 16.01 11.27 -5.75
N PRO A 203 16.60 10.80 -6.86
CA PRO A 203 16.33 11.36 -8.19
C PRO A 203 14.85 11.28 -8.57
N PHE A 204 14.15 10.22 -8.16
CA PHE A 204 12.71 10.03 -8.45
C PHE A 204 11.73 10.79 -7.54
N LEU A 205 12.11 11.20 -6.31
CA LEU A 205 11.22 11.98 -5.43
C LEU A 205 11.20 13.47 -5.81
N SER A 206 12.20 13.94 -6.56
CA SER A 206 12.23 15.32 -7.08
C SER A 206 11.10 15.63 -8.08
N LEU A 207 10.46 14.59 -8.63
CA LEU A 207 9.30 14.71 -9.53
C LEU A 207 7.96 14.85 -8.77
N GLN A 208 7.89 14.52 -7.48
CA GLN A 208 6.68 14.77 -6.68
C GLN A 208 6.55 16.25 -6.27
N THR A 209 7.65 17.01 -6.30
CA THR A 209 7.69 18.45 -5.96
C THR A 209 7.88 19.36 -7.17
N THR A 210 8.02 18.82 -8.38
CA THR A 210 8.01 19.59 -9.62
C THR A 210 6.70 19.40 -10.38
N SER A 211 5.60 19.88 -9.79
CA SER A 211 4.39 20.27 -10.52
C SER A 211 4.59 21.57 -11.36
N GLN A 212 5.83 21.82 -11.78
CA GLN A 212 6.21 22.87 -12.74
C GLN A 212 6.77 22.24 -14.02
N ILE A 213 6.13 21.19 -14.53
CA ILE A 213 6.23 20.92 -15.97
C ILE A 213 5.36 21.98 -16.64
N LYS A 214 6.02 23.01 -17.20
CA LYS A 214 5.38 23.95 -18.13
C LYS A 214 4.70 23.13 -19.22
N GLN A 215 3.36 23.09 -19.19
CA GLN A 215 2.55 22.66 -20.33
C GLN A 215 2.71 23.68 -21.46
N GLU A 216 3.80 23.57 -22.22
CA GLU A 216 3.88 24.13 -23.56
C GLU A 216 3.71 22.98 -24.53
N ASN A 217 2.47 22.57 -24.77
CA ASN A 217 2.10 21.79 -25.95
C ASN A 217 0.76 22.28 -26.49
N GLN A 218 0.70 22.29 -27.82
CA GLN A 218 -0.15 23.12 -28.67
C GLN A 218 -1.66 22.94 -28.48
N VAL A 219 -2.33 24.07 -28.67
CA VAL A 219 -3.77 24.33 -28.62
C VAL A 219 -4.57 23.36 -29.51
N SER A 220 -5.11 22.29 -28.93
CA SER A 220 -6.49 21.88 -29.23
C SER A 220 -7.40 22.69 -28.30
N GLN A 221 -8.56 23.15 -28.78
CA GLN A 221 -9.49 23.96 -27.99
C GLN A 221 -9.95 23.19 -26.75
N LYS A 222 -9.29 23.42 -25.60
CA LYS A 222 -9.74 22.96 -24.28
C LYS A 222 -11.12 23.57 -24.01
N GLN A 223 -12.19 22.80 -24.13
CA GLN A 223 -13.52 23.24 -23.69
C GLN A 223 -13.59 23.06 -22.16
N SER A 224 -13.25 24.10 -21.40
CA SER A 224 -13.48 24.10 -19.95
C SER A 224 -14.97 24.31 -19.67
N TRP A 225 -15.49 23.75 -18.57
CA TRP A 225 -16.82 24.10 -18.07
C TRP A 225 -16.97 25.61 -17.79
N LYS A 226 -15.85 26.30 -17.54
CA LYS A 226 -15.82 27.76 -17.37
C LYS A 226 -16.19 28.50 -18.65
N ASP A 227 -15.86 27.94 -19.80
CA ASP A 227 -16.10 28.54 -21.12
C ASP A 227 -17.49 28.18 -21.68
N LEU A 228 -18.16 27.17 -21.11
CA LEU A 228 -19.51 26.78 -21.49
C LEU A 228 -20.54 27.71 -20.88
N GLU A 229 -21.32 28.41 -21.71
CA GLU A 229 -22.46 29.19 -21.24
C GLU A 229 -23.62 28.28 -20.80
N SER A 230 -24.38 28.72 -19.79
CA SER A 230 -25.64 28.06 -19.45
C SER A 230 -26.65 28.31 -20.58
N ASP A 231 -27.30 27.27 -21.07
CA ASP A 231 -28.37 27.37 -22.05
C ASP A 231 -29.67 26.71 -21.54
N ASN A 232 -30.67 26.57 -22.41
CA ASN A 232 -31.98 26.01 -22.05
C ASN A 232 -32.01 24.47 -21.99
N ARG A 233 -30.88 23.79 -22.25
CA ARG A 233 -30.80 22.33 -22.18
C ARG A 233 -30.60 21.88 -20.73
N ILE A 234 -30.99 20.64 -20.45
CA ILE A 234 -30.92 20.06 -19.10
C ILE A 234 -29.47 19.66 -18.81
N PRO A 235 -28.81 20.18 -17.76
CA PRO A 235 -27.44 19.81 -17.46
C PRO A 235 -27.33 18.37 -16.98
N VAL A 236 -26.32 17.66 -17.47
CA VAL A 236 -25.95 16.31 -17.03
C VAL A 236 -24.55 16.37 -16.45
N TYR A 237 -24.44 16.03 -15.17
CA TYR A 237 -23.22 16.04 -14.38
C TYR A 237 -22.65 14.63 -14.28
N PHE A 238 -21.41 14.46 -14.69
CA PHE A 238 -20.63 13.24 -14.51
C PHE A 238 -19.79 13.40 -13.25
N VAL A 239 -19.95 12.50 -12.26
CA VAL A 239 -19.31 12.66 -10.95
C VAL A 239 -18.12 11.70 -10.80
N PRO A 240 -16.89 12.12 -11.14
CA PRO A 240 -15.70 11.32 -10.86
C PRO A 240 -15.39 11.31 -9.36
N HIS A 241 -14.83 10.20 -8.87
CA HIS A 241 -14.45 10.02 -7.47
C HIS A 241 -12.94 10.10 -7.21
N MET A 242 -12.11 10.06 -8.27
CA MET A 242 -10.64 10.18 -8.19
C MET A 242 -10.16 11.33 -9.06
N GLU A 243 -9.23 12.12 -8.54
CA GLU A 243 -8.57 13.21 -9.26
C GLU A 243 -7.46 12.71 -10.19
N ASN A 244 -6.82 11.59 -9.83
CA ASN A 244 -5.57 11.14 -10.43
C ASN A 244 -5.70 10.17 -11.61
N HIS A 245 -6.92 9.95 -12.11
CA HIS A 245 -7.20 9.02 -13.21
C HIS A 245 -8.20 9.62 -14.21
N TYR A 246 -8.07 9.29 -15.49
CA TYR A 246 -9.17 9.47 -16.44
C TYR A 246 -10.32 8.48 -16.11
N PRO A 247 -11.55 8.96 -15.85
CA PRO A 247 -12.66 8.11 -15.42
C PRO A 247 -13.31 7.40 -16.63
N LEU A 248 -12.70 6.31 -17.11
CA LEU A 248 -13.13 5.59 -18.32
C LEU A 248 -14.63 5.30 -18.37
N ALA A 249 -15.22 4.79 -17.28
CA ALA A 249 -16.65 4.48 -17.23
C ALA A 249 -17.52 5.71 -17.54
N LEU A 250 -17.26 6.85 -16.92
CA LEU A 250 -17.98 8.09 -17.18
C LEU A 250 -17.72 8.62 -18.59
N GLY A 251 -16.49 8.46 -19.11
CA GLY A 251 -16.14 8.80 -20.49
C GLY A 251 -16.92 7.99 -21.52
N LEU A 252 -17.09 6.68 -21.29
CA LEU A 252 -17.90 5.81 -22.13
C LEU A 252 -19.39 6.19 -22.08
N LEU A 253 -19.92 6.52 -20.90
CA LEU A 253 -21.29 7.04 -20.79
C LEU A 253 -21.45 8.37 -21.55
N HIS A 254 -20.51 9.31 -21.40
CA HIS A 254 -20.52 10.57 -22.13
C HIS A 254 -20.48 10.36 -23.64
N SER A 255 -19.59 9.47 -24.12
CA SER A 255 -19.45 9.14 -25.54
C SER A 255 -20.71 8.49 -26.10
N SER A 256 -21.32 7.56 -25.37
CA SER A 256 -22.58 6.92 -25.74
C SER A 256 -23.73 7.93 -25.84
N LEU A 257 -23.89 8.78 -24.81
CA LEU A 257 -24.92 9.83 -24.78
C LEU A 257 -24.74 10.85 -25.90
N SER A 258 -23.51 11.20 -26.22
CA SER A 258 -23.17 12.14 -27.31
C SER A 258 -23.53 11.57 -28.68
N HIS A 259 -23.42 10.26 -28.89
CA HIS A 259 -23.63 9.66 -30.21
C HIS A 259 -25.01 9.02 -30.39
N TYR A 260 -25.80 8.93 -29.33
CA TYR A 260 -27.12 8.34 -29.38
C TYR A 260 -28.03 9.01 -30.41
N ASP A 261 -28.54 8.20 -31.34
CA ASP A 261 -29.45 8.60 -32.42
C ASP A 261 -28.98 9.85 -33.19
N GLY A 262 -27.71 9.83 -33.62
CA GLY A 262 -27.10 10.94 -34.36
C GLY A 262 -26.95 12.23 -33.53
N GLY A 263 -26.74 12.09 -32.22
CA GLY A 263 -26.59 13.20 -31.28
C GLY A 263 -27.90 13.85 -30.87
N ARG A 264 -29.03 13.12 -30.96
CA ARG A 264 -30.34 13.65 -30.57
C ARG A 264 -30.37 14.12 -29.12
N LEU A 265 -29.73 13.40 -28.20
CA LEU A 265 -29.71 13.79 -26.78
C LEU A 265 -28.95 15.09 -26.55
N GLN A 266 -27.93 15.43 -27.34
CA GLN A 266 -27.20 16.69 -27.21
C GLN A 266 -28.07 17.92 -27.48
N LYS A 267 -29.20 17.76 -28.17
CA LYS A 267 -30.16 18.85 -28.43
C LYS A 267 -31.05 19.13 -27.21
N ILE A 268 -31.17 18.17 -26.30
CA ILE A 268 -32.04 18.21 -25.12
C ILE A 268 -31.22 18.44 -23.85
N PHE A 269 -30.04 17.84 -23.78
CA PHE A 269 -29.17 17.82 -22.63
C PHE A 269 -27.87 18.59 -22.88
N ASN A 270 -27.42 19.30 -21.85
CA ASN A 270 -26.12 19.93 -21.79
C ASN A 270 -25.16 19.01 -21.01
N PHE A 271 -24.32 18.26 -21.71
CA PHE A 271 -23.35 17.38 -21.08
C PHE A 271 -22.19 18.21 -20.52
N ILE A 272 -22.14 18.32 -19.19
CA ILE A 272 -21.09 19.09 -18.53
C ILE A 272 -19.77 18.31 -18.65
N PRO A 273 -18.66 18.95 -19.07
CA PRO A 273 -17.38 18.27 -19.23
C PRO A 273 -16.97 17.50 -17.98
N ILE A 274 -16.46 16.29 -18.19
CA ILE A 274 -16.00 15.44 -17.10
C ILE A 274 -14.78 16.12 -16.47
N SER A 275 -14.85 16.41 -15.17
CA SER A 275 -13.78 17.06 -14.42
C SER A 275 -13.92 16.71 -12.94
N TYR A 276 -12.79 16.60 -12.25
CA TYR A 276 -12.80 16.39 -10.81
C TYR A 276 -13.12 17.71 -10.09
N PHE A 277 -14.14 17.67 -9.24
CA PHE A 277 -14.57 18.83 -8.47
C PHE A 277 -14.61 18.47 -6.99
N THR A 278 -14.03 19.35 -6.16
CA THR A 278 -14.35 19.30 -4.73
C THR A 278 -15.84 19.57 -4.54
N PRO A 279 -16.48 19.03 -3.48
CA PRO A 279 -17.89 19.32 -3.21
C PRO A 279 -18.22 20.81 -3.18
N GLU A 280 -17.28 21.64 -2.71
CA GLU A 280 -17.40 23.09 -2.72
C GLU A 280 -17.46 23.67 -4.13
N VAL A 281 -16.51 23.34 -5.01
CA VAL A 281 -16.50 23.83 -6.41
C VAL A 281 -17.72 23.33 -7.16
N LEU A 282 -18.07 22.06 -6.97
CA LEU A 282 -19.21 21.41 -7.61
C LEU A 282 -20.52 22.14 -7.30
N LEU A 283 -20.81 22.41 -6.03
CA LEU A 283 -22.09 23.02 -5.62
C LEU A 283 -22.07 24.56 -5.73
N ASN A 284 -20.97 25.23 -5.38
CA ASN A 284 -20.93 26.70 -5.33
C ASN A 284 -20.56 27.36 -6.65
N GLN A 285 -20.00 26.64 -7.62
CA GLN A 285 -19.63 27.20 -8.92
C GLN A 285 -20.36 26.49 -10.06
N VAL A 286 -20.06 25.21 -10.27
CA VAL A 286 -20.57 24.46 -11.43
C VAL A 286 -22.10 24.37 -11.38
N TYR A 287 -22.65 23.91 -10.26
CA TYR A 287 -24.09 23.84 -10.07
C TYR A 287 -24.77 25.21 -10.04
N ARG A 288 -24.14 26.25 -9.47
CA ARG A 288 -24.70 27.61 -9.53
C ARG A 288 -24.81 28.14 -10.96
N LYS A 289 -23.88 27.74 -11.84
CA LYS A 289 -23.86 28.15 -13.23
C LYS A 289 -24.91 27.42 -14.07
N PHE A 290 -24.99 26.10 -13.95
CA PHE A 290 -25.83 25.27 -14.84
C PHE A 290 -27.18 24.89 -14.22
N GLY A 291 -27.30 24.91 -12.88
CA GLY A 291 -28.56 24.67 -12.16
C GLY A 291 -28.94 23.20 -12.03
N LYS A 292 -30.22 22.96 -11.75
CA LYS A 292 -30.76 21.61 -11.53
C LYS A 292 -30.62 20.71 -12.77
N GLY A 293 -30.36 19.43 -12.57
CA GLY A 293 -30.11 18.51 -13.66
C GLY A 293 -30.06 17.04 -13.25
N ILE A 294 -29.35 16.27 -14.07
CA ILE A 294 -29.17 14.83 -13.93
C ILE A 294 -27.74 14.54 -13.50
N TRP A 295 -27.57 13.61 -12.56
CA TRP A 295 -26.28 13.30 -11.94
C TRP A 295 -25.96 11.83 -12.10
N LEU A 296 -24.83 11.54 -12.75
CA LEU A 296 -24.39 10.18 -13.06
C LEU A 296 -23.25 9.76 -12.15
N PHE A 297 -23.47 8.68 -11.41
CA PHE A 297 -22.53 8.12 -10.45
C PHE A 297 -22.09 6.71 -10.89
N SER A 298 -20.78 6.49 -10.97
CA SER A 298 -20.18 5.17 -11.20
C SER A 298 -19.71 4.57 -9.86
N ASN A 299 -20.52 3.65 -9.34
CA ASN A 299 -20.30 2.94 -8.08
C ASN A 299 -19.37 1.73 -8.26
N TYR A 300 -18.29 1.75 -7.51
CA TYR A 300 -17.39 0.64 -7.27
C TYR A 300 -17.13 0.54 -5.75
N MET A 301 -16.54 -0.55 -5.26
CA MET A 301 -16.41 -0.83 -3.82
C MET A 301 -15.73 0.31 -3.04
N TRP A 302 -14.82 1.05 -3.68
CA TRP A 302 -14.12 2.19 -3.08
C TRP A 302 -14.75 3.57 -3.38
N SER A 303 -15.79 3.64 -4.23
CA SER A 303 -16.42 4.92 -4.62
C SER A 303 -17.88 5.06 -4.18
N ILE A 304 -18.57 3.96 -3.89
CA ILE A 304 -20.01 3.96 -3.59
C ILE A 304 -20.38 4.86 -2.40
N ASP A 305 -19.61 4.84 -1.31
CA ASP A 305 -19.90 5.65 -0.13
C ASP A 305 -19.78 7.16 -0.40
N LEU A 306 -18.74 7.55 -1.14
CA LEU A 306 -18.56 8.95 -1.53
C LEU A 306 -19.66 9.39 -2.50
N ASN A 307 -19.98 8.56 -3.50
CA ASN A 307 -21.06 8.83 -4.44
C ASN A 307 -22.40 9.01 -3.74
N LEU A 308 -22.73 8.15 -2.76
CA LEU A 308 -23.96 8.26 -1.97
C LEU A 308 -23.98 9.53 -1.10
N LYS A 309 -22.84 9.95 -0.53
CA LYS A 309 -22.72 11.22 0.19
C LYS A 309 -22.98 12.41 -0.72
N ILE A 310 -22.37 12.45 -1.91
CA ILE A 310 -22.57 13.53 -2.89
C ILE A 310 -24.02 13.54 -3.38
N SER A 311 -24.59 12.38 -3.71
CA SER A 311 -25.99 12.21 -4.10
C SER A 311 -26.96 12.79 -3.06
N LYS A 312 -26.73 12.51 -1.76
CA LYS A 312 -27.51 13.11 -0.65
C LYS A 312 -27.35 14.64 -0.60
N LEU A 313 -26.14 15.17 -0.75
CA LEU A 313 -25.89 16.62 -0.74
C LEU A 313 -26.63 17.32 -1.89
N VAL A 314 -26.58 16.75 -3.10
CA VAL A 314 -27.29 17.26 -4.28
C VAL A 314 -28.80 17.29 -4.05
N LYS A 315 -29.38 16.20 -3.55
CA LYS A 315 -30.82 16.10 -3.26
C LYS A 315 -31.27 17.03 -2.13
N ASN A 316 -30.45 17.22 -1.10
CA ASN A 316 -30.73 18.18 -0.03
C ASN A 316 -30.70 19.63 -0.52
N HIS A 317 -29.84 19.93 -1.49
CA HIS A 317 -29.77 21.25 -2.09
C HIS A 317 -30.96 21.54 -3.00
N ASN A 318 -31.35 20.58 -3.85
CA ASN A 318 -32.59 20.63 -4.61
C ASN A 318 -33.11 19.21 -4.90
N PRO A 319 -34.29 18.83 -4.37
CA PRO A 319 -34.84 17.47 -4.54
C PRO A 319 -35.28 17.16 -5.97
N GLU A 320 -35.45 18.18 -6.83
CA GLU A 320 -35.81 18.00 -8.25
C GLU A 320 -34.62 17.54 -9.13
N ASN A 321 -33.40 17.46 -8.59
CA ASN A 321 -32.29 16.81 -9.30
C ASN A 321 -32.58 15.31 -9.45
N ILE A 322 -32.22 14.72 -10.58
CA ILE A 322 -32.29 13.28 -10.80
C ILE A 322 -30.91 12.68 -10.57
N THR A 323 -30.80 11.64 -9.75
CA THR A 323 -29.55 10.92 -9.50
C THR A 323 -29.66 9.49 -10.03
N ILE A 324 -28.65 9.10 -10.80
CA ILE A 324 -28.57 7.78 -11.44
C ILE A 324 -27.26 7.13 -11.02
N HIS A 325 -27.37 5.97 -10.41
CA HIS A 325 -26.24 5.20 -9.90
C HIS A 325 -26.06 3.92 -10.71
N GLY A 326 -24.86 3.66 -11.22
CA GLY A 326 -24.55 2.43 -11.94
C GLY A 326 -23.18 1.87 -11.55
N GLY A 327 -22.79 0.75 -12.15
CA GLY A 327 -21.48 0.13 -11.92
C GLY A 327 -21.52 -1.11 -11.02
N PRO A 328 -20.38 -1.82 -10.89
CA PRO A 328 -20.31 -3.16 -10.29
C PRO A 328 -20.79 -3.27 -8.85
N SER A 329 -20.75 -2.18 -8.07
CA SER A 329 -21.21 -2.17 -6.67
C SER A 329 -22.69 -1.80 -6.50
N THR A 330 -23.41 -1.52 -7.59
CA THR A 330 -24.87 -1.34 -7.55
C THR A 330 -25.55 -2.71 -7.54
N PRO A 331 -26.29 -3.09 -6.48
CA PRO A 331 -26.81 -4.46 -6.36
C PRO A 331 -27.92 -4.79 -7.35
N ASN A 332 -27.79 -5.95 -8.00
CA ASN A 332 -28.70 -6.45 -9.04
C ASN A 332 -29.67 -7.53 -8.52
N TYR A 333 -29.33 -8.30 -7.46
CA TYR A 333 -30.30 -9.24 -6.88
C TYR A 333 -31.55 -8.49 -6.39
N LEU A 334 -32.75 -9.05 -6.64
CA LEU A 334 -34.02 -8.33 -6.46
C LEU A 334 -34.16 -7.71 -5.05
N GLN A 335 -33.90 -8.51 -4.01
CA GLN A 335 -34.01 -8.04 -2.63
C GLN A 335 -32.90 -7.03 -2.30
N ALA A 336 -31.65 -7.32 -2.64
CA ALA A 336 -30.52 -6.42 -2.41
C ALA A 336 -30.69 -5.06 -3.11
N SER A 337 -31.27 -5.06 -4.32
CA SER A 337 -31.58 -3.84 -5.06
C SER A 337 -32.66 -3.01 -4.36
N ARG A 338 -33.73 -3.66 -3.86
CA ARG A 338 -34.76 -2.99 -3.05
C ARG A 338 -34.19 -2.41 -1.76
N ASP A 339 -33.37 -3.17 -1.04
CA ASP A 339 -32.75 -2.74 0.20
C ASP A 339 -31.81 -1.56 -0.02
N PHE A 340 -31.02 -1.59 -1.10
CA PHE A 340 -30.16 -0.50 -1.52
C PHE A 340 -30.96 0.78 -1.79
N MET A 341 -32.05 0.70 -2.55
CA MET A 341 -32.89 1.84 -2.88
C MET A 341 -33.62 2.39 -1.63
N ASN A 342 -34.08 1.50 -0.74
CA ASN A 342 -34.70 1.87 0.55
C ASN A 342 -33.74 2.60 1.49
N LYS A 343 -32.51 2.10 1.62
CA LYS A 343 -31.48 2.70 2.48
C LYS A 343 -31.01 4.05 1.94
N ASN A 344 -31.11 4.26 0.62
CA ASN A 344 -30.55 5.41 -0.07
C ASN A 344 -31.62 6.20 -0.85
N ASN A 345 -32.47 6.94 -0.11
CA ASN A 345 -33.51 7.81 -0.67
C ASN A 345 -33.01 8.87 -1.67
N SER A 346 -31.72 9.18 -1.66
CA SER A 346 -31.13 10.10 -2.62
C SER A 346 -30.95 9.50 -4.01
N VAL A 347 -31.09 8.18 -4.19
CA VAL A 347 -30.96 7.46 -5.47
C VAL A 347 -32.33 7.33 -6.15
N ASP A 348 -32.49 7.87 -7.36
CA ASP A 348 -33.74 7.74 -8.13
C ASP A 348 -33.76 6.49 -9.01
N ILE A 349 -32.63 6.22 -9.69
CA ILE A 349 -32.46 5.08 -10.59
C ILE A 349 -31.13 4.38 -10.30
N SER A 350 -31.18 3.06 -10.25
CA SER A 350 -30.01 2.17 -10.30
C SER A 350 -29.92 1.49 -11.66
N VAL A 351 -28.76 1.59 -12.32
CA VAL A 351 -28.43 0.91 -13.59
C VAL A 351 -27.56 -0.31 -13.29
N HIS A 352 -27.94 -1.46 -13.85
CA HIS A 352 -27.29 -2.74 -13.63
C HIS A 352 -26.47 -3.17 -14.84
N ASN A 353 -25.32 -3.81 -14.61
CA ASN A 353 -24.37 -4.26 -15.64
C ASN A 353 -23.84 -3.12 -16.52
N GLU A 354 -23.85 -3.29 -17.85
CA GLU A 354 -23.37 -2.32 -18.83
C GLU A 354 -24.33 -1.13 -18.92
N GLY A 355 -23.77 0.08 -18.75
CA GLY A 355 -24.54 1.30 -18.60
C GLY A 355 -24.71 2.09 -19.90
N GLU A 356 -23.88 1.84 -20.91
CA GLU A 356 -23.72 2.70 -22.08
C GLU A 356 -25.02 2.85 -22.89
N VAL A 357 -25.73 1.75 -23.15
CA VAL A 357 -27.02 1.79 -23.85
C VAL A 357 -28.16 2.14 -22.89
N THR A 358 -28.16 1.53 -21.70
CA THR A 358 -29.20 1.72 -20.69
C THR A 358 -29.38 3.19 -20.32
N ILE A 359 -28.27 3.93 -20.15
CA ILE A 359 -28.34 5.34 -19.75
C ILE A 359 -28.94 6.22 -20.85
N CYS A 360 -28.70 5.90 -22.12
CA CYS A 360 -29.29 6.63 -23.23
C CYS A 360 -30.81 6.48 -23.24
N GLU A 361 -31.31 5.25 -23.05
CA GLU A 361 -32.75 4.98 -22.98
C GLU A 361 -33.40 5.62 -21.72
N VAL A 362 -32.69 5.63 -20.59
CA VAL A 362 -33.15 6.36 -19.39
C VAL A 362 -33.27 7.86 -19.68
N LEU A 363 -32.25 8.49 -20.26
CA LEU A 363 -32.30 9.93 -20.58
C LEU A 363 -33.37 10.24 -21.65
N ASP A 364 -33.60 9.34 -22.60
CA ASP A 364 -34.64 9.45 -23.61
C ASP A 364 -36.08 9.32 -23.06
N SER A 365 -36.21 8.80 -21.84
CA SER A 365 -37.49 8.78 -21.11
C SER A 365 -37.76 10.07 -20.33
N ILE A 366 -36.80 10.99 -20.22
CA ILE A 366 -36.97 12.22 -19.43
C ILE A 366 -37.71 13.30 -20.22
N LEU A 367 -38.69 13.91 -19.56
CA LEU A 367 -39.51 15.01 -20.07
C LEU A 367 -39.39 16.23 -19.15
N ILE A 368 -39.58 17.42 -19.72
CA ILE A 368 -39.76 18.66 -18.95
C ILE A 368 -41.24 18.97 -18.90
N ASN A 369 -41.82 18.95 -17.71
CA ASN A 369 -43.22 19.30 -17.47
C ASN A 369 -43.33 20.41 -16.41
N HIS A 370 -43.89 21.56 -16.75
CA HIS A 370 -43.98 22.72 -15.85
C HIS A 370 -42.65 23.06 -15.13
N ASN A 371 -41.54 23.06 -15.87
CA ASN A 371 -40.17 23.22 -15.37
C ASN A 371 -39.67 22.10 -14.43
N ARG A 372 -40.38 21.00 -14.23
CA ARG A 372 -39.91 19.83 -13.48
C ARG A 372 -39.37 18.76 -14.41
N LEU A 373 -38.35 18.05 -13.94
CA LEU A 373 -37.82 16.86 -14.60
C LEU A 373 -38.67 15.66 -14.17
N GLU A 374 -39.34 15.03 -15.12
CA GLU A 374 -40.21 13.88 -14.90
C GLU A 374 -39.86 12.76 -15.88
N PHE A 375 -40.20 11.52 -15.53
CA PHE A 375 -40.04 10.37 -16.43
C PHE A 375 -41.35 10.07 -17.16
N ASP A 376 -41.24 9.79 -18.45
CA ASP A 376 -42.27 9.07 -19.20
C ASP A 376 -42.31 7.63 -18.67
N ASN A 377 -43.29 7.34 -17.82
CA ASN A 377 -43.40 6.05 -17.14
C ASN A 377 -43.55 4.87 -18.10
N GLU A 378 -44.20 5.05 -19.26
CA GLU A 378 -44.34 3.99 -20.25
C GLU A 378 -42.97 3.67 -20.86
N LYS A 379 -42.22 4.69 -21.29
CA LYS A 379 -40.86 4.51 -21.81
C LYS A 379 -39.91 3.93 -20.77
N LEU A 380 -39.90 4.49 -19.55
CA LEU A 380 -38.99 4.07 -18.48
C LEU A 380 -39.22 2.61 -18.10
N SER A 381 -40.48 2.15 -18.06
CA SER A 381 -40.81 0.75 -17.77
C SER A 381 -40.29 -0.24 -18.82
N GLY A 382 -40.07 0.23 -20.05
CA GLY A 382 -39.49 -0.53 -21.16
C GLY A 382 -37.96 -0.61 -21.15
N VAL A 383 -37.29 0.24 -20.36
CA VAL A 383 -35.82 0.26 -20.28
C VAL A 383 -35.33 -0.97 -19.54
N GLN A 384 -34.50 -1.79 -20.19
CA GLN A 384 -33.92 -2.98 -19.56
C GLN A 384 -32.72 -2.62 -18.69
N GLY A 385 -32.57 -3.34 -17.57
CA GLY A 385 -31.41 -3.26 -16.70
C GLY A 385 -31.46 -2.14 -15.66
N ILE A 386 -32.65 -1.74 -15.20
CA ILE A 386 -32.79 -0.70 -14.18
C ILE A 386 -33.65 -1.12 -12.98
N THR A 387 -33.39 -0.50 -11.83
CA THR A 387 -34.32 -0.42 -10.70
C THR A 387 -34.63 1.06 -10.42
N TYR A 388 -35.91 1.42 -10.30
CA TYR A 388 -36.32 2.80 -10.04
C TYR A 388 -37.51 2.88 -9.06
N ARG A 389 -37.71 4.05 -8.46
CA ARG A 389 -38.81 4.29 -7.52
C ARG A 389 -40.16 4.28 -8.23
N HIS A 390 -41.17 3.64 -7.64
CA HIS A 390 -42.51 3.65 -8.20
C HIS A 390 -43.10 5.08 -8.16
N PRO A 391 -43.59 5.63 -9.28
CA PRO A 391 -43.99 7.04 -9.37
C PRO A 391 -45.20 7.40 -8.49
N ASN A 392 -46.05 6.42 -8.17
CA ASN A 392 -47.32 6.64 -7.48
C ASN A 392 -47.44 5.88 -6.14
N GLN A 393 -46.37 5.23 -5.66
CA GLN A 393 -46.39 4.42 -4.44
C GLN A 393 -45.08 4.57 -3.68
N ASP A 394 -45.11 5.35 -2.62
CA ASP A 394 -43.94 5.57 -1.76
C ASP A 394 -43.46 4.24 -1.15
N GLY A 395 -42.16 3.98 -1.26
CA GLY A 395 -41.52 2.76 -0.75
C GLY A 395 -41.60 1.55 -1.67
N GLU A 396 -42.27 1.65 -2.83
CA GLU A 396 -42.28 0.61 -3.85
C GLU A 396 -41.25 0.88 -4.95
N TYR A 397 -40.69 -0.19 -5.52
CA TYR A 397 -39.65 -0.12 -6.54
C TYR A 397 -39.91 -1.10 -7.67
N ILE A 398 -39.66 -0.64 -8.89
CA ILE A 398 -39.78 -1.45 -10.10
C ILE A 398 -38.37 -1.84 -10.53
N LYS A 399 -38.13 -3.15 -10.65
CA LYS A 399 -36.97 -3.70 -11.34
C LYS A 399 -37.43 -4.20 -12.71
N THR A 400 -36.80 -3.72 -13.77
CA THR A 400 -37.09 -4.16 -15.14
C THR A 400 -36.32 -5.43 -15.51
N ALA A 401 -36.59 -5.98 -16.69
CA ALA A 401 -35.88 -7.15 -17.20
C ALA A 401 -34.37 -6.88 -17.29
N ASN A 402 -33.55 -7.91 -17.04
CA ASN A 402 -32.11 -7.82 -17.20
C ASN A 402 -31.75 -7.52 -18.67
N ARG A 403 -30.77 -6.66 -18.90
CA ARG A 403 -30.22 -6.40 -20.22
C ARG A 403 -29.13 -7.43 -20.57
N GLU A 404 -29.15 -7.92 -21.81
CA GLU A 404 -28.06 -8.73 -22.35
C GLU A 404 -26.82 -7.86 -22.63
N ARG A 405 -25.62 -8.41 -22.41
CA ARG A 405 -24.39 -7.68 -22.73
C ARG A 405 -24.28 -7.38 -24.23
N MET A 406 -23.69 -6.24 -24.55
CA MET A 406 -23.45 -5.82 -25.92
C MET A 406 -22.55 -6.83 -26.66
N ALA A 407 -22.94 -7.19 -27.89
CA ALA A 407 -22.17 -8.10 -28.72
C ALA A 407 -20.93 -7.42 -29.34
N GLU A 408 -21.04 -6.13 -29.63
CA GLU A 408 -20.05 -5.32 -30.34
C GLU A 408 -19.70 -4.09 -29.49
N PRO A 409 -18.68 -4.17 -28.62
CA PRO A 409 -18.34 -3.07 -27.73
C PRO A 409 -17.81 -1.84 -28.49
N ASP A 410 -17.32 -2.02 -29.72
CA ASP A 410 -16.88 -0.91 -30.57
C ASP A 410 -17.97 0.06 -31.02
N GLN A 411 -19.26 -0.28 -30.83
CA GLN A 411 -20.37 0.63 -31.11
C GLN A 411 -20.35 1.87 -30.20
N ILE A 412 -19.67 1.81 -29.05
CA ILE A 412 -19.47 2.95 -28.18
C ILE A 412 -18.15 3.64 -28.56
N PRO A 413 -18.16 4.89 -29.04
CA PRO A 413 -16.94 5.62 -29.38
C PRO A 413 -15.98 5.75 -28.20
N SER A 414 -14.69 5.89 -28.51
CA SER A 414 -13.66 6.00 -27.49
C SER A 414 -13.60 7.40 -26.90
N PRO A 415 -13.69 7.57 -25.57
CA PRO A 415 -13.59 8.90 -24.96
C PRO A 415 -12.21 9.54 -25.12
N TYR A 416 -11.15 8.74 -25.36
CA TYR A 416 -9.81 9.24 -25.65
C TYR A 416 -9.74 9.84 -27.06
N ILE A 417 -10.21 9.10 -28.06
CA ILE A 417 -10.13 9.48 -29.48
C ILE A 417 -11.11 10.61 -29.80
N GLU A 418 -12.30 10.59 -29.20
CA GLU A 418 -13.33 11.62 -29.38
C GLU A 418 -13.03 12.94 -28.63
N GLY A 419 -11.92 13.02 -27.90
CA GLY A 419 -11.54 14.22 -27.16
C GLY A 419 -12.39 14.50 -25.92
N THR A 420 -13.18 13.53 -25.44
CA THR A 420 -13.99 13.68 -24.20
C THR A 420 -13.11 14.03 -23.00
N PHE A 421 -11.87 13.55 -22.97
CA PHE A 421 -10.91 13.83 -21.91
C PHE A 421 -9.94 15.00 -22.19
N ASP A 422 -10.02 15.67 -23.34
CA ASP A 422 -9.08 16.77 -23.67
C ASP A 422 -9.23 17.98 -22.75
N GLY A 423 -10.42 18.19 -22.20
CA GLY A 423 -10.75 19.24 -21.23
C GLY A 423 -10.68 18.81 -19.76
N TYR A 424 -10.23 17.58 -19.46
CA TYR A 424 -10.19 17.07 -18.09
C TYR A 424 -9.15 17.83 -17.25
N ASP A 425 -9.62 18.60 -16.27
CA ASP A 425 -8.80 19.45 -15.38
C ASP A 425 -8.53 18.73 -14.05
N GLY A 426 -7.67 17.71 -14.09
CA GLY A 426 -7.24 16.96 -12.91
C GLY A 426 -5.75 16.63 -12.96
N ARG A 427 -5.15 16.34 -11.81
CA ARG A 427 -3.76 15.85 -11.71
C ARG A 427 -3.69 14.39 -12.19
N VAL A 428 -3.75 14.15 -13.49
CA VAL A 428 -3.82 12.78 -14.01
C VAL A 428 -2.46 12.08 -13.97
N ASP A 429 -2.34 11.07 -13.12
CA ASP A 429 -1.17 10.19 -13.04
C ASP A 429 -1.41 8.87 -13.82
N ALA A 430 -2.67 8.51 -14.09
CA ALA A 430 -3.05 7.20 -14.63
C ALA A 430 -4.22 7.25 -15.65
N ALA A 431 -4.22 6.32 -16.60
CA ALA A 431 -5.29 6.13 -17.58
C ALA A 431 -5.75 4.67 -17.61
N ILE A 432 -7.05 4.44 -17.83
CA ILE A 432 -7.64 3.09 -17.86
C ILE A 432 -8.07 2.77 -19.30
N VAL A 433 -7.67 1.62 -19.81
CA VAL A 433 -8.11 1.08 -21.12
C VAL A 433 -8.72 -0.31 -20.95
N GLU A 434 -9.68 -0.65 -21.81
CA GLU A 434 -10.19 -2.00 -21.97
C GLU A 434 -9.82 -2.48 -23.37
N SER A 435 -9.06 -3.57 -23.50
CA SER A 435 -8.82 -4.21 -24.80
C SER A 435 -9.88 -5.26 -25.11
N ASN A 436 -10.50 -5.81 -24.07
CA ASN A 436 -11.63 -6.72 -24.15
C ASN A 436 -12.51 -6.64 -22.89
N ARG A 437 -13.74 -7.13 -23.00
CA ARG A 437 -14.72 -7.15 -21.91
C ARG A 437 -15.26 -8.56 -21.67
N GLY A 438 -15.30 -8.95 -20.41
CA GLY A 438 -15.82 -10.24 -19.94
C GLY A 438 -14.74 -11.24 -19.50
N CYS A 439 -15.17 -12.29 -18.80
CA CYS A 439 -14.29 -13.33 -18.25
C CYS A 439 -14.93 -14.71 -18.50
N PRO A 440 -14.17 -15.70 -19.00
CA PRO A 440 -14.73 -17.04 -19.26
C PRO A 440 -14.79 -17.93 -18.00
N PHE A 441 -14.33 -17.43 -16.85
CA PHE A 441 -14.25 -18.19 -15.60
C PHE A 441 -15.48 -17.94 -14.71
N GLY A 442 -15.95 -18.98 -14.01
CA GLY A 442 -17.16 -18.96 -13.19
C GLY A 442 -16.92 -18.86 -11.68
N CYS A 443 -15.83 -18.23 -11.26
CA CYS A 443 -15.44 -18.10 -9.85
C CYS A 443 -16.56 -17.45 -9.02
N THR A 444 -16.97 -18.08 -7.91
CA THR A 444 -18.17 -17.65 -7.16
C THR A 444 -17.99 -16.30 -6.46
N PHE A 445 -16.77 -15.95 -6.04
CA PHE A 445 -16.48 -14.67 -5.37
C PHE A 445 -16.36 -13.48 -6.33
N CYS A 446 -16.35 -13.69 -7.64
CA CYS A 446 -16.00 -12.67 -8.62
C CYS A 446 -17.23 -12.15 -9.37
N ASP A 447 -17.36 -10.83 -9.49
CA ASP A 447 -18.43 -10.21 -10.28
C ASP A 447 -18.21 -10.33 -11.80
N TRP A 448 -16.96 -10.41 -12.27
CA TRP A 448 -16.72 -10.60 -13.71
C TRP A 448 -17.25 -11.93 -14.25
N GLY A 449 -17.31 -12.96 -13.41
CA GLY A 449 -17.84 -14.28 -13.76
C GLY A 449 -19.33 -14.47 -13.42
N SER A 450 -19.97 -13.51 -12.76
CA SER A 450 -21.38 -13.59 -12.31
C SER A 450 -22.38 -13.56 -13.46
N ALA A 451 -21.98 -12.97 -14.59
CA ALA A 451 -22.75 -12.98 -15.82
C ALA A 451 -22.65 -14.36 -16.49
N ILE A 452 -23.63 -15.22 -16.20
CA ILE A 452 -23.88 -16.55 -16.77
C ILE A 452 -23.39 -16.62 -18.24
N SER A 453 -22.36 -17.45 -18.51
CA SER A 453 -21.96 -17.88 -19.86
C SER A 453 -21.57 -16.76 -20.87
N GLN A 454 -20.58 -15.92 -20.55
CA GLN A 454 -20.16 -14.84 -21.47
C GLN A 454 -18.92 -15.17 -22.31
N LYS A 455 -19.09 -15.04 -23.64
CA LYS A 455 -18.01 -14.97 -24.62
C LYS A 455 -17.27 -13.64 -24.44
N VAL A 456 -15.94 -13.69 -24.29
CA VAL A 456 -15.10 -12.48 -24.21
C VAL A 456 -15.22 -11.70 -25.52
N ARG A 457 -15.59 -10.41 -25.41
CA ARG A 457 -15.73 -9.50 -26.56
C ARG A 457 -14.51 -8.60 -26.63
N LYS A 458 -13.91 -8.49 -27.80
CA LYS A 458 -12.69 -7.71 -28.02
C LYS A 458 -13.05 -6.40 -28.67
N TYR A 459 -12.43 -5.31 -28.23
CA TYR A 459 -12.42 -4.07 -28.99
C TYR A 459 -11.52 -4.21 -30.21
N ASP A 460 -11.74 -3.39 -31.22
CA ASP A 460 -10.84 -3.29 -32.36
C ASP A 460 -9.40 -3.00 -31.90
N LEU A 461 -8.43 -3.68 -32.51
CA LEU A 461 -7.04 -3.59 -32.07
C LEU A 461 -6.44 -2.21 -32.35
N GLU A 462 -6.76 -1.61 -33.50
CA GLU A 462 -6.24 -0.30 -33.87
C GLU A 462 -6.87 0.82 -33.03
N ARG A 463 -8.16 0.68 -32.65
CA ARG A 463 -8.76 1.53 -31.62
C ARG A 463 -7.94 1.52 -30.33
N VAL A 464 -7.64 0.34 -29.78
CA VAL A 464 -6.89 0.23 -28.51
C VAL A 464 -5.49 0.81 -28.65
N LYS A 465 -4.79 0.60 -29.78
CA LYS A 465 -3.50 1.25 -30.05
C LYS A 465 -3.62 2.77 -30.13
N ASN A 466 -4.68 3.31 -30.71
CA ASN A 466 -4.91 4.75 -30.76
C ASN A 466 -5.14 5.34 -29.36
N GLU A 467 -5.87 4.63 -28.49
CA GLU A 467 -6.05 5.02 -27.08
C GLU A 467 -4.71 5.02 -26.34
N ILE A 468 -3.90 3.97 -26.46
CA ILE A 468 -2.56 3.88 -25.86
C ILE A 468 -1.64 4.99 -26.36
N ARG A 469 -1.68 5.31 -27.66
CA ARG A 469 -0.91 6.41 -28.25
C ARG A 469 -1.31 7.75 -27.64
N TRP A 470 -2.61 8.02 -27.54
CA TRP A 470 -3.11 9.25 -26.91
C TRP A 470 -2.62 9.38 -25.46
N ILE A 471 -2.65 8.28 -24.69
CA ILE A 471 -2.19 8.25 -23.30
C ILE A 471 -0.70 8.58 -23.18
N ALA A 472 0.13 8.02 -24.07
CA ALA A 472 1.55 8.29 -24.12
C ALA A 472 1.85 9.76 -24.52
N GLU A 473 1.11 10.30 -25.50
CA GLU A 473 1.23 11.69 -25.95
C GLU A 473 0.86 12.69 -24.84
N LYS A 474 -0.12 12.34 -23.98
CA LYS A 474 -0.49 13.11 -22.79
C LYS A 474 0.45 12.90 -21.60
N SER A 475 1.56 12.17 -21.78
CA SER A 475 2.57 11.93 -20.74
C SER A 475 2.01 11.27 -19.47
N THR A 476 1.02 10.40 -19.61
CA THR A 476 0.40 9.72 -18.46
C THR A 476 1.30 8.57 -17.99
N LYS A 477 1.63 8.54 -16.69
CA LYS A 477 2.63 7.64 -16.12
C LYS A 477 2.17 6.18 -16.09
N ILE A 478 0.95 5.94 -15.62
CA ILE A 478 0.45 4.60 -15.33
C ILE A 478 -0.65 4.23 -16.33
N LEU A 479 -0.50 3.09 -17.00
CA LEU A 479 -1.53 2.51 -17.84
C LEU A 479 -2.20 1.32 -17.12
N TRP A 480 -3.49 1.45 -16.84
CA TRP A 480 -4.32 0.38 -16.31
C TRP A 480 -5.04 -0.33 -17.43
N ILE A 481 -4.78 -1.61 -17.62
CA ILE A 481 -5.53 -2.45 -18.54
C ILE A 481 -6.61 -3.18 -17.73
N ALA A 482 -7.85 -2.71 -17.82
CA ALA A 482 -9.00 -3.21 -17.07
C ALA A 482 -9.58 -4.53 -17.62
N ASP A 483 -8.79 -5.25 -18.41
CA ASP A 483 -9.14 -6.57 -18.92
C ASP A 483 -9.20 -7.59 -17.80
N ALA A 484 -10.09 -8.57 -17.97
CA ALA A 484 -10.17 -9.66 -17.02
C ALA A 484 -9.04 -10.67 -17.12
N ASN A 485 -8.40 -10.82 -18.28
CA ASN A 485 -7.43 -11.87 -18.58
C ASN A 485 -6.44 -11.42 -19.68
N PHE A 486 -5.59 -10.43 -19.40
CA PHE A 486 -4.58 -10.02 -20.37
C PHE A 486 -3.50 -11.10 -20.56
N GLY A 487 -3.09 -11.35 -21.80
CA GLY A 487 -2.21 -12.47 -22.17
C GLY A 487 -2.97 -13.74 -22.57
N MET A 488 -4.29 -13.65 -22.77
CA MET A 488 -5.11 -14.76 -23.27
C MET A 488 -4.99 -14.94 -24.78
N TYR A 489 -4.62 -13.88 -25.51
CA TYR A 489 -4.58 -13.87 -26.98
C TYR A 489 -3.23 -13.36 -27.52
N ASP A 490 -2.88 -13.73 -28.76
CA ASP A 490 -1.63 -13.25 -29.39
C ASP A 490 -1.60 -11.72 -29.57
N ARG A 491 -2.76 -11.09 -29.75
CA ARG A 491 -2.89 -9.62 -29.80
C ARG A 491 -2.42 -8.93 -28.52
N ASP A 492 -2.39 -9.62 -27.39
CA ASP A 492 -1.96 -9.03 -26.12
C ASP A 492 -0.44 -8.84 -26.09
N ILE A 493 0.31 -9.72 -26.78
CA ILE A 493 1.75 -9.56 -27.02
C ILE A 493 2.01 -8.37 -27.96
N GLU A 494 1.17 -8.21 -28.98
CA GLU A 494 1.25 -7.07 -29.89
C GLU A 494 0.99 -5.74 -29.16
N LEU A 495 -0.02 -5.71 -28.28
CA LEU A 495 -0.30 -4.55 -27.43
C LEU A 495 0.87 -4.27 -26.47
N ALA A 496 1.45 -5.30 -25.83
CA ALA A 496 2.61 -5.13 -24.96
C ALA A 496 3.80 -4.52 -25.71
N SER A 497 4.08 -5.01 -26.92
CA SER A 497 5.13 -4.48 -27.79
C SER A 497 4.86 -3.02 -28.17
N PHE A 498 3.62 -2.69 -28.51
CA PHE A 498 3.21 -1.34 -28.86
C PHE A 498 3.32 -0.36 -27.67
N ILE A 499 2.98 -0.81 -26.45
CA ILE A 499 3.16 0.01 -25.24
C ILE A 499 4.64 0.34 -25.03
N VAL A 500 5.55 -0.62 -25.19
CA VAL A 500 7.00 -0.39 -25.11
C VAL A 500 7.49 0.55 -26.22
N GLU A 501 6.96 0.44 -27.43
CA GLU A 501 7.25 1.38 -28.52
C GLU A 501 6.85 2.81 -28.14
N MET A 502 5.64 3.00 -27.59
CA MET A 502 5.18 4.31 -27.13
C MET A 502 6.04 4.85 -26.00
N LYS A 503 6.44 4.01 -25.04
CA LYS A 503 7.40 4.41 -23.99
C LYS A 503 8.73 4.86 -24.57
N LYS A 504 9.30 4.13 -25.54
CA LYS A 504 10.56 4.53 -26.18
C LYS A 504 10.45 5.87 -26.91
N LYS A 505 9.29 6.16 -27.50
CA LYS A 505 9.05 7.38 -28.28
C LYS A 505 8.71 8.60 -27.42
N HIS A 506 7.91 8.42 -26.36
CA HIS A 506 7.32 9.51 -25.59
C HIS A 506 7.80 9.56 -24.13
N GLY A 507 8.48 8.51 -23.63
CA GLY A 507 8.84 8.33 -22.22
C GLY A 507 7.74 7.69 -21.36
N PHE A 508 6.57 7.40 -21.95
CA PHE A 508 5.36 6.97 -21.25
C PHE A 508 4.59 5.86 -21.99
N PRO A 509 3.86 4.97 -21.29
CA PRO A 509 3.77 4.89 -19.82
C PRO A 509 5.04 4.29 -19.20
N GLN A 510 5.24 4.53 -17.90
CA GLN A 510 6.35 3.97 -17.12
C GLN A 510 5.94 2.70 -16.36
N GLU A 511 4.65 2.56 -16.06
CA GLU A 511 4.07 1.44 -15.30
C GLU A 511 2.83 0.91 -16.02
N VAL A 512 2.67 -0.41 -16.02
CA VAL A 512 1.47 -1.09 -16.53
C VAL A 512 0.87 -1.97 -15.44
N VAL A 513 -0.37 -1.64 -15.06
CA VAL A 513 -1.16 -2.39 -14.07
C VAL A 513 -2.23 -3.20 -14.80
N VAL A 514 -2.26 -4.51 -14.59
CA VAL A 514 -3.14 -5.41 -15.34
C VAL A 514 -3.45 -6.71 -14.59
N ASN A 515 -4.61 -7.31 -14.88
CA ASN A 515 -4.93 -8.67 -14.45
C ASN A 515 -4.55 -9.67 -15.54
N TYR A 516 -3.56 -10.51 -15.27
CA TYR A 516 -3.08 -11.50 -16.23
C TYR A 516 -4.02 -12.71 -16.38
N THR A 517 -3.78 -13.47 -17.46
CA THR A 517 -4.46 -14.74 -17.75
C THR A 517 -4.40 -15.72 -16.59
N LYS A 518 -5.54 -16.31 -16.23
CA LYS A 518 -5.64 -17.28 -15.11
C LYS A 518 -5.07 -18.64 -15.49
N ASN A 519 -5.13 -18.98 -16.77
CA ASN A 519 -4.38 -20.11 -17.30
C ASN A 519 -2.99 -19.59 -17.66
N SER A 520 -2.00 -19.95 -16.85
CA SER A 520 -0.61 -19.56 -17.07
C SER A 520 -0.11 -20.13 -18.39
N THR A 521 0.18 -19.24 -19.34
CA THR A 521 0.62 -19.57 -20.69
C THR A 521 1.96 -18.92 -20.98
N TRP A 522 2.70 -19.44 -21.97
CA TRP A 522 3.94 -18.85 -22.48
C TRP A 522 3.80 -17.36 -22.86
N ARG A 523 2.58 -16.89 -23.20
CA ARG A 523 2.32 -15.49 -23.50
C ARG A 523 2.57 -14.57 -22.32
N LEU A 524 2.30 -15.03 -21.10
CA LEU A 524 2.57 -14.25 -19.88
C LEU A 524 4.07 -14.01 -19.73
N ALA A 525 4.90 -15.05 -19.88
CA ALA A 525 6.35 -14.91 -19.87
C ALA A 525 6.84 -13.95 -20.96
N GLU A 526 6.31 -14.06 -22.18
CA GLU A 526 6.68 -13.16 -23.28
C GLU A 526 6.28 -11.70 -23.03
N ILE A 527 5.08 -11.45 -22.50
CA ILE A 527 4.63 -10.08 -22.14
C ILE A 527 5.53 -9.47 -21.05
N ILE A 528 5.84 -10.22 -20.00
CA ILE A 528 6.69 -9.72 -18.91
C ILE A 528 8.13 -9.50 -19.39
N LYS A 529 8.63 -10.37 -20.27
CA LYS A 529 9.92 -10.16 -20.93
C LYS A 529 9.93 -8.87 -21.74
N ILE A 530 8.91 -8.63 -22.58
CA ILE A 530 8.76 -7.39 -23.35
C ILE A 530 8.75 -6.16 -22.43
N PHE A 531 7.97 -6.20 -21.35
CA PHE A 531 7.92 -5.10 -20.39
C PHE A 531 9.26 -4.89 -19.67
N THR A 532 9.92 -5.95 -19.25
CA THR A 532 11.23 -5.90 -18.58
C THR A 532 12.31 -5.31 -19.50
N GLU A 533 12.40 -5.77 -20.75
CA GLU A 533 13.31 -5.22 -21.76
C GLU A 533 12.97 -3.76 -22.13
N GLY A 534 11.69 -3.41 -22.08
CA GLY A 534 11.18 -2.04 -22.23
C GLY A 534 11.33 -1.17 -20.98
N GLN A 535 11.89 -1.70 -19.87
CA GLN A 535 11.98 -1.07 -18.55
C GLN A 535 10.63 -0.60 -17.99
N ILE A 536 9.51 -1.19 -18.44
CA ILE A 536 8.18 -0.91 -17.89
C ILE A 536 8.07 -1.61 -16.55
N VAL A 537 7.66 -0.88 -15.51
CA VAL A 537 7.32 -1.48 -14.23
C VAL A 537 6.05 -2.30 -14.42
N SER A 538 6.20 -3.62 -14.46
CA SER A 538 5.12 -4.58 -14.48
C SER A 538 5.63 -5.94 -14.03
N GLN A 539 4.83 -6.64 -13.25
CA GLN A 539 5.19 -7.94 -12.68
C GLN A 539 4.29 -9.04 -13.27
N GLY A 540 4.81 -10.26 -13.46
CA GLY A 540 3.97 -11.43 -13.70
C GLY A 540 3.18 -11.80 -12.44
N ILE A 541 1.84 -11.80 -12.53
CA ILE A 541 0.97 -12.17 -11.41
C ILE A 541 0.16 -13.39 -11.78
N ILE A 542 0.22 -14.43 -10.95
CA ILE A 542 -0.59 -15.65 -11.07
C ILE A 542 -1.67 -15.62 -9.98
N SER A 543 -2.92 -15.39 -10.35
CA SER A 543 -3.98 -15.33 -9.34
C SER A 543 -4.53 -16.71 -8.99
N ILE A 544 -3.83 -17.56 -8.22
CA ILE A 544 -4.30 -18.92 -7.87
C ILE A 544 -5.48 -18.91 -6.88
N GLN A 545 -5.47 -17.96 -5.95
CA GLN A 545 -6.30 -17.85 -4.74
C GLN A 545 -6.07 -18.93 -3.68
N THR A 546 -5.96 -20.21 -4.05
CA THR A 546 -5.57 -21.33 -3.17
C THR A 546 -5.26 -22.58 -4.01
N THR A 547 -4.43 -23.49 -3.51
CA THR A 547 -4.19 -24.80 -4.10
C THR A 547 -5.04 -25.92 -3.48
N ASP A 548 -5.85 -25.62 -2.46
CA ASP A 548 -6.72 -26.62 -1.82
C ASP A 548 -7.90 -27.01 -2.71
N GLU A 549 -7.91 -28.27 -3.17
CA GLU A 549 -8.91 -28.79 -4.12
C GLU A 549 -10.36 -28.67 -3.61
N LYS A 550 -10.57 -28.82 -2.30
CA LYS A 550 -11.90 -28.71 -1.69
C LYS A 550 -12.42 -27.27 -1.74
N THR A 551 -11.55 -26.31 -1.43
CA THR A 551 -11.86 -24.89 -1.55
C THR A 551 -12.11 -24.49 -3.01
N LEU A 552 -11.26 -24.97 -3.93
CA LEU A 552 -11.43 -24.74 -5.37
C LEU A 552 -12.75 -25.30 -5.91
N GLU A 553 -13.25 -26.41 -5.34
CA GLU A 553 -14.59 -26.93 -5.64
C GLU A 553 -15.69 -25.96 -5.21
N VAL A 554 -15.64 -25.54 -3.95
CA VAL A 554 -16.66 -24.66 -3.34
C VAL A 554 -16.78 -23.36 -4.12
N ILE A 555 -15.65 -22.79 -4.54
CA ILE A 555 -15.60 -21.51 -5.26
C ILE A 555 -15.71 -21.63 -6.79
N ASN A 556 -15.99 -22.83 -7.31
CA ASN A 556 -16.16 -23.15 -8.72
C ASN A 556 -14.94 -22.78 -9.60
N ARG A 557 -13.76 -23.26 -9.20
CA ARG A 557 -12.46 -22.91 -9.82
C ARG A 557 -11.59 -24.13 -10.20
N LYS A 558 -12.15 -25.34 -10.22
CA LYS A 558 -11.42 -26.57 -10.62
C LYS A 558 -10.84 -26.56 -12.04
N ASN A 559 -11.27 -25.64 -12.90
CA ASN A 559 -10.83 -25.56 -14.30
C ASN A 559 -9.42 -24.96 -14.49
N ILE A 560 -8.75 -24.61 -13.39
CA ILE A 560 -7.43 -23.98 -13.37
C ILE A 560 -6.42 -25.00 -12.80
N LYS A 561 -5.46 -25.43 -13.61
CA LYS A 561 -4.52 -26.52 -13.28
C LYS A 561 -3.26 -26.02 -12.59
N THR A 562 -2.90 -26.65 -11.46
CA THR A 562 -1.75 -26.27 -10.65
C THR A 562 -0.40 -26.57 -11.30
N GLU A 563 -0.31 -27.63 -12.10
CA GLU A 563 0.95 -28.10 -12.69
C GLU A 563 1.54 -27.10 -13.68
N LYS A 564 0.68 -26.37 -14.42
CA LYS A 564 1.12 -25.33 -15.36
C LYS A 564 1.77 -24.14 -14.66
N TYR A 565 1.53 -23.97 -13.37
CA TYR A 565 2.13 -22.89 -12.60
C TYR A 565 3.56 -23.21 -12.20
N ASP A 566 3.85 -24.47 -11.87
CA ASP A 566 5.21 -24.88 -11.52
C ASP A 566 6.13 -24.75 -12.73
N GLU A 567 5.64 -25.15 -13.90
CA GLU A 567 6.31 -24.91 -15.19
C GLU A 567 6.57 -23.41 -15.43
N LEU A 568 5.57 -22.57 -15.19
CA LEU A 568 5.72 -21.13 -15.41
C LEU A 568 6.67 -20.49 -14.38
N ALA A 569 6.60 -20.90 -13.11
CA ALA A 569 7.49 -20.42 -12.06
C ALA A 569 8.94 -20.74 -12.41
N GLN A 570 9.20 -21.95 -12.91
CA GLN A 570 10.53 -22.32 -13.40
C GLN A 570 10.99 -21.42 -14.56
N VAL A 571 10.12 -21.18 -15.57
CA VAL A 571 10.45 -20.30 -16.70
C VAL A 571 10.78 -18.88 -16.24
N PHE A 572 10.02 -18.33 -15.30
CA PHE A 572 10.29 -17.00 -14.75
C PHE A 572 11.60 -16.96 -13.97
N SER A 573 11.88 -17.99 -13.18
CA SER A 573 13.15 -18.15 -12.44
C SER A 573 14.34 -18.20 -13.39
N ASP A 574 14.30 -19.07 -14.42
CA ASP A 574 15.37 -19.25 -15.41
C ASP A 574 15.67 -17.95 -16.18
N LEU A 575 14.65 -17.12 -16.41
CA LEU A 575 14.77 -15.83 -17.10
C LEU A 575 15.01 -14.65 -16.15
N ASN A 576 15.09 -14.89 -14.83
CA ASN A 576 15.20 -13.86 -13.80
C ASN A 576 14.11 -12.78 -13.91
N LEU A 577 12.87 -13.19 -14.19
CA LEU A 577 11.71 -12.32 -14.34
C LEU A 577 10.91 -12.23 -13.03
N PRO A 578 10.33 -11.07 -12.70
CA PRO A 578 9.54 -10.91 -11.48
C PRO A 578 8.22 -11.69 -11.56
N LEU A 579 7.97 -12.53 -10.57
CA LEU A 579 6.74 -13.34 -10.44
C LEU A 579 6.14 -13.23 -9.03
N SER A 580 4.83 -13.08 -8.94
CA SER A 580 4.05 -13.18 -7.71
C SER A 580 2.79 -13.99 -7.92
N THR A 581 2.17 -14.35 -6.80
CA THR A 581 0.86 -15.01 -6.77
C THR A 581 -0.11 -14.25 -5.87
N ASP A 582 -1.39 -14.24 -6.28
CA ASP A 582 -2.48 -13.80 -5.41
C ASP A 582 -3.07 -15.00 -4.66
N LEU A 583 -3.18 -14.89 -3.34
CA LEU A 583 -3.94 -15.78 -2.48
C LEU A 583 -5.18 -15.07 -1.92
N MET A 584 -6.17 -15.84 -1.48
CA MET A 584 -7.32 -15.31 -0.75
C MET A 584 -7.44 -15.92 0.63
N ILE A 585 -7.68 -15.07 1.62
CA ILE A 585 -7.89 -15.43 3.01
C ILE A 585 -9.39 -15.47 3.28
N GLY A 586 -9.87 -16.54 3.91
CA GLY A 586 -11.28 -16.66 4.31
C GLY A 586 -12.25 -17.01 3.17
N LEU A 587 -11.77 -17.68 2.11
CA LEU A 587 -12.66 -18.29 1.13
C LEU A 587 -13.50 -19.41 1.78
N PRO A 588 -14.80 -19.54 1.49
CA PRO A 588 -15.58 -20.69 1.94
C PRO A 588 -14.94 -22.00 1.45
N GLY A 589 -14.69 -22.93 2.37
CA GLY A 589 -13.97 -24.18 2.12
C GLY A 589 -12.53 -24.20 2.65
N ILE A 590 -11.89 -23.03 2.83
CA ILE A 590 -10.51 -22.95 3.32
C ILE A 590 -10.43 -23.36 4.79
N THR A 591 -9.29 -23.93 5.17
CA THR A 591 -8.91 -24.22 6.56
C THR A 591 -7.56 -23.59 6.87
N VAL A 592 -7.22 -23.43 8.16
CA VAL A 592 -5.89 -22.93 8.57
C VAL A 592 -4.78 -23.77 7.96
N GLN A 593 -4.91 -25.09 7.95
CA GLN A 593 -3.88 -25.99 7.39
C GLN A 593 -3.75 -25.83 5.87
N ALA A 594 -4.86 -25.69 5.14
CA ALA A 594 -4.83 -25.43 3.70
C ALA A 594 -4.11 -24.11 3.39
N PHE A 595 -4.41 -23.05 4.14
CA PHE A 595 -3.73 -21.76 3.97
C PHE A 595 -2.23 -21.83 4.30
N LYS A 596 -1.85 -22.57 5.37
CA LYS A 596 -0.44 -22.84 5.67
C LYS A 596 0.27 -23.56 4.53
N ASN A 597 -0.38 -24.54 3.91
CA ASN A 597 0.19 -25.28 2.77
C ASN A 597 0.39 -24.37 1.56
N ASP A 598 -0.54 -23.45 1.28
CA ASP A 598 -0.38 -22.46 0.22
C ASP A 598 0.85 -21.58 0.45
N LEU A 599 0.99 -20.99 1.66
CA LEU A 599 2.15 -20.16 2.01
C LEU A 599 3.48 -20.93 1.92
N GLN A 600 3.50 -22.18 2.42
CA GLN A 600 4.68 -23.04 2.34
C GLN A 600 5.08 -23.31 0.88
N ARG A 601 4.12 -23.69 0.04
CA ARG A 601 4.36 -23.99 -1.38
C ARG A 601 5.02 -22.82 -2.10
N TYR A 602 4.53 -21.60 -1.91
CA TYR A 602 5.08 -20.45 -2.62
C TYR A 602 6.43 -19.99 -2.07
N MET A 603 6.73 -20.28 -0.81
CA MET A 603 8.08 -20.14 -0.30
C MET A 603 9.05 -21.13 -0.96
N ASP A 604 8.62 -22.39 -1.14
CA ASP A 604 9.42 -23.44 -1.80
C ASP A 604 9.72 -23.10 -3.27
N LEU A 605 8.74 -22.50 -3.97
CA LEU A 605 8.87 -22.05 -5.36
C LEU A 605 9.60 -20.69 -5.50
N ASP A 606 9.97 -20.05 -4.39
CA ASP A 606 10.53 -18.70 -4.33
C ASP A 606 9.68 -17.61 -5.03
N VAL A 607 8.36 -17.74 -4.94
CA VAL A 607 7.38 -16.80 -5.53
C VAL A 607 6.80 -15.90 -4.44
N SER A 608 6.83 -14.59 -4.67
CA SER A 608 6.21 -13.63 -3.75
C SER A 608 4.70 -13.84 -3.63
N VAL A 609 4.18 -13.84 -2.41
CA VAL A 609 2.76 -13.98 -2.13
C VAL A 609 2.14 -12.64 -1.76
N LYS A 610 0.96 -12.36 -2.31
CA LYS A 610 0.05 -11.33 -1.81
C LYS A 610 -1.30 -11.97 -1.52
N ALA A 611 -1.71 -11.99 -0.25
CA ALA A 611 -2.96 -12.59 0.16
C ALA A 611 -4.00 -11.54 0.55
N TYR A 612 -5.22 -11.66 0.02
CA TYR A 612 -6.31 -10.70 0.21
C TYR A 612 -7.43 -11.29 1.05
N PRO A 613 -7.93 -10.59 2.09
CA PRO A 613 -9.18 -10.95 2.75
C PRO A 613 -10.35 -11.00 1.76
N THR A 614 -11.17 -12.03 1.86
CA THR A 614 -12.32 -12.21 0.97
C THR A 614 -13.43 -11.23 1.35
N GLN A 615 -13.82 -10.38 0.40
CA GLN A 615 -14.98 -9.49 0.51
C GLN A 615 -16.15 -10.05 -0.31
N LEU A 616 -17.35 -10.01 0.25
CA LEU A 616 -18.58 -10.41 -0.41
C LEU A 616 -19.02 -9.32 -1.39
N LEU A 617 -18.85 -9.57 -2.69
CA LEU A 617 -19.29 -8.61 -3.71
C LEU A 617 -20.80 -8.78 -3.99
N PRO A 618 -21.58 -7.69 -4.03
CA PRO A 618 -23.05 -7.74 -4.03
C PRO A 618 -23.67 -8.45 -5.24
N ASN A 619 -22.91 -8.55 -6.33
CA ASN A 619 -23.35 -9.14 -7.60
C ASN A 619 -22.61 -10.45 -7.94
N SER A 620 -21.69 -10.91 -7.09
CA SER A 620 -21.02 -12.20 -7.29
C SER A 620 -21.95 -13.39 -7.02
N PRO A 621 -21.73 -14.57 -7.63
CA PRO A 621 -22.51 -15.77 -7.29
C PRO A 621 -22.49 -16.14 -5.80
N MET A 622 -21.43 -15.78 -5.08
CA MET A 622 -21.26 -15.97 -3.64
C MET A 622 -22.26 -15.15 -2.82
N ALA A 623 -22.76 -14.03 -3.34
CA ALA A 623 -23.80 -13.21 -2.72
C ALA A 623 -25.23 -13.74 -2.98
N ASN A 624 -25.38 -14.85 -3.72
CA ASN A 624 -26.66 -15.52 -3.83
C ASN A 624 -27.12 -16.01 -2.43
N PRO A 625 -28.36 -15.72 -1.98
CA PRO A 625 -28.88 -16.18 -0.69
C PRO A 625 -28.72 -17.69 -0.44
N GLU A 626 -28.93 -18.52 -1.47
CA GLU A 626 -28.78 -19.97 -1.35
C GLU A 626 -27.31 -20.38 -1.11
N TYR A 627 -26.36 -19.65 -1.70
CA TYR A 627 -24.93 -19.89 -1.51
C TYR A 627 -24.50 -19.47 -0.10
N LEU A 628 -24.97 -18.30 0.36
CA LEU A 628 -24.70 -17.79 1.72
C LEU A 628 -25.21 -18.77 2.78
N GLU A 629 -26.44 -19.27 2.64
CA GLU A 629 -27.03 -20.24 3.56
C GLU A 629 -26.29 -21.58 3.53
N LYS A 630 -26.06 -22.13 2.33
CA LYS A 630 -25.39 -23.43 2.15
C LYS A 630 -24.02 -23.48 2.83
N TYR A 631 -23.25 -22.40 2.74
CA TYR A 631 -21.89 -22.33 3.28
C TYR A 631 -21.78 -21.51 4.56
N GLN A 632 -22.90 -21.14 5.18
CA GLN A 632 -22.98 -20.44 6.47
C GLN A 632 -22.09 -19.19 6.55
N ILE A 633 -22.04 -18.42 5.45
CA ILE A 633 -21.14 -17.26 5.32
C ILE A 633 -21.64 -16.12 6.21
N LYS A 634 -20.74 -15.56 7.02
CA LYS A 634 -20.98 -14.34 7.80
C LYS A 634 -19.96 -13.27 7.43
N THR A 635 -20.40 -12.02 7.44
CA THR A 635 -19.55 -10.86 7.13
C THR A 635 -19.53 -9.83 8.26
N ASP A 636 -18.51 -8.97 8.24
CA ASP A 636 -18.48 -7.74 9.04
C ASP A 636 -19.29 -6.61 8.37
N GLU A 637 -19.27 -5.40 8.95
CA GLU A 637 -19.99 -4.23 8.44
C GLU A 637 -19.49 -3.70 7.08
N ASN A 638 -18.32 -4.15 6.62
CA ASN A 638 -17.72 -3.79 5.35
C ASN A 638 -17.78 -4.97 4.35
N ASP A 639 -18.64 -5.96 4.62
CA ASP A 639 -18.86 -7.14 3.80
C ASP A 639 -17.63 -8.08 3.70
N PHE A 640 -16.62 -7.97 4.56
CA PHE A 640 -15.55 -8.97 4.62
C PHE A 640 -16.03 -10.23 5.32
N ILE A 641 -15.71 -11.40 4.76
CA ILE A 641 -16.07 -12.69 5.37
C ILE A 641 -15.31 -12.87 6.67
N ILE A 642 -16.04 -13.10 7.76
CA ILE A 642 -15.49 -13.33 9.10
C ILE A 642 -15.56 -14.80 9.54
N SER A 643 -16.52 -15.57 9.01
CA SER A 643 -16.62 -17.01 9.22
C SER A 643 -17.42 -17.69 8.11
N SER A 644 -17.27 -19.01 8.00
CA SER A 644 -18.06 -19.87 7.12
C SER A 644 -18.20 -21.27 7.72
N PHE A 645 -18.84 -22.19 7.01
CA PHE A 645 -18.94 -23.59 7.41
C PHE A 645 -17.56 -24.29 7.62
N SER A 646 -16.47 -23.74 7.07
CA SER A 646 -15.14 -24.35 7.13
C SER A 646 -14.15 -23.67 8.07
N PHE A 647 -14.47 -22.50 8.62
CA PHE A 647 -13.60 -21.78 9.57
C PHE A 647 -14.38 -20.82 10.47
N SER A 648 -13.89 -20.66 11.69
CA SER A 648 -14.36 -19.71 12.71
C SER A 648 -13.65 -18.35 12.63
N GLU A 649 -14.16 -17.35 13.34
CA GLU A 649 -13.52 -16.03 13.41
C GLU A 649 -12.09 -16.07 13.98
N ASP A 650 -11.82 -16.95 14.95
CA ASP A 650 -10.49 -17.08 15.55
C ASP A 650 -9.51 -17.76 14.59
N GLU A 651 -9.97 -18.74 13.80
CA GLU A 651 -9.17 -19.32 12.72
C GLU A 651 -8.88 -18.30 11.61
N LEU A 652 -9.82 -17.41 11.30
CA LEU A 652 -9.58 -16.31 10.37
C LEU A 652 -8.52 -15.34 10.91
N LYS A 653 -8.59 -14.97 12.20
CA LYS A 653 -7.57 -14.13 12.84
C LYS A 653 -6.19 -14.78 12.75
N LEU A 654 -6.10 -16.08 13.02
CA LEU A 654 -4.86 -16.85 12.90
C LEU A 654 -4.31 -16.84 11.46
N MET A 655 -5.15 -17.08 10.44
CA MET A 655 -4.73 -16.99 9.03
C MET A 655 -4.22 -15.60 8.66
N LYS A 656 -4.90 -14.53 9.12
CA LYS A 656 -4.46 -13.14 8.91
C LYS A 656 -3.11 -12.85 9.59
N GLN A 657 -2.90 -13.33 10.81
CA GLN A 657 -1.63 -13.19 11.54
C GLN A 657 -0.50 -13.97 10.85
N LEU A 658 -0.74 -15.21 10.45
CA LEU A 658 0.21 -16.02 9.69
C LEU A 658 0.60 -15.36 8.37
N ASN A 659 -0.36 -14.84 7.62
CA ASN A 659 -0.09 -14.09 6.39
C ASN A 659 0.80 -12.87 6.65
N ARG A 660 0.52 -12.12 7.73
CA ARG A 660 1.33 -10.96 8.11
C ARG A 660 2.76 -11.37 8.45
N TYR A 661 2.93 -12.44 9.22
CA TYR A 661 4.24 -12.97 9.59
C TYR A 661 5.00 -13.44 8.35
N TYR A 662 4.34 -14.16 7.45
CA TYR A 662 4.91 -14.58 6.18
C TYR A 662 5.35 -13.40 5.31
N MET A 663 4.49 -12.38 5.18
CA MET A 663 4.80 -11.15 4.44
C MET A 663 6.03 -10.44 5.03
N ILE A 664 6.18 -10.39 6.35
CA ILE A 664 7.34 -9.79 7.00
C ILE A 664 8.60 -10.64 6.78
N ALA A 665 8.50 -11.94 7.06
CA ALA A 665 9.63 -12.86 7.05
C ALA A 665 10.17 -13.17 5.64
N ASP A 666 9.30 -13.51 4.67
CA ASP A 666 9.70 -13.83 3.29
C ASP A 666 9.48 -12.67 2.34
N GLY A 667 8.30 -12.01 2.37
CA GLY A 667 7.97 -10.89 1.47
C GLY A 667 8.97 -9.73 1.59
N TYR A 668 9.09 -9.14 2.78
CA TYR A 668 10.13 -8.14 3.07
C TYR A 668 11.51 -8.75 3.34
N SER A 669 11.65 -10.07 3.17
CA SER A 669 12.92 -10.81 3.30
C SER A 669 13.60 -10.76 4.68
N VAL A 670 12.88 -10.35 5.73
CA VAL A 670 13.45 -10.18 7.08
C VAL A 670 14.05 -11.47 7.64
N LEU A 671 13.51 -12.65 7.30
CA LEU A 671 14.02 -13.96 7.72
C LEU A 671 14.20 -14.95 6.55
N ARG A 672 14.22 -14.46 5.30
CA ARG A 672 14.16 -15.29 4.09
C ARG A 672 15.21 -16.40 4.04
N TYR A 673 16.46 -16.06 4.34
CA TYR A 673 17.59 -16.99 4.31
C TYR A 673 17.64 -17.88 5.55
N VAL A 674 17.25 -17.33 6.71
CA VAL A 674 17.17 -18.08 7.97
C VAL A 674 16.15 -19.22 7.86
N MET A 675 14.94 -18.93 7.37
CA MET A 675 13.89 -19.93 7.20
C MET A 675 14.30 -21.03 6.20
N ARG A 676 14.95 -20.66 5.09
CA ARG A 676 15.45 -21.63 4.10
C ARG A 676 16.55 -22.52 4.68
N TYR A 677 17.48 -21.96 5.45
CA TYR A 677 18.49 -22.73 6.16
C TYR A 677 17.85 -23.74 7.12
N LEU A 678 16.90 -23.31 7.96
CA LEU A 678 16.19 -24.21 8.88
C LEU A 678 15.44 -25.33 8.13
N GLN A 679 14.79 -24.98 7.03
CA GLN A 679 14.04 -25.94 6.22
C GLN A 679 14.94 -26.96 5.54
N TRP A 680 16.00 -26.52 4.87
CA TRP A 680 16.86 -27.41 4.08
C TRP A 680 17.80 -28.25 4.96
N GLU A 681 18.29 -27.68 6.06
CA GLU A 681 19.25 -28.36 6.92
C GLU A 681 18.59 -29.25 7.97
N TYR A 682 17.48 -28.79 8.54
CA TYR A 682 16.84 -29.40 9.70
C TYR A 682 15.40 -29.83 9.48
N GLN A 683 14.87 -29.72 8.25
CA GLN A 683 13.50 -30.13 7.89
C GLN A 683 12.41 -29.39 8.68
N VAL A 684 12.72 -28.18 9.16
CA VAL A 684 11.75 -27.29 9.80
C VAL A 684 11.06 -26.48 8.72
N LYS A 685 9.81 -26.82 8.38
CA LYS A 685 9.01 -26.05 7.43
C LYS A 685 8.92 -24.60 7.86
N ALA A 686 9.16 -23.68 6.94
CA ALA A 686 9.13 -22.26 7.27
C ALA A 686 7.78 -21.80 7.83
N ILE A 687 6.66 -22.33 7.32
CA ILE A 687 5.35 -21.95 7.84
C ILE A 687 5.10 -22.47 9.26
N ASP A 688 5.72 -23.60 9.63
CA ASP A 688 5.65 -24.13 10.99
C ASP A 688 6.52 -23.31 11.94
N PHE A 689 7.74 -22.95 11.52
CA PHE A 689 8.58 -22.00 12.25
C PHE A 689 7.87 -20.66 12.51
N LEU A 690 7.21 -20.08 11.51
CA LEU A 690 6.47 -18.82 11.67
C LEU A 690 5.25 -18.96 12.58
N HIS A 691 4.58 -20.12 12.54
CA HIS A 691 3.47 -20.40 13.44
C HIS A 691 3.94 -20.52 14.88
N ASP A 692 5.03 -21.25 15.14
CA ASP A 692 5.61 -21.40 16.47
C ASP A 692 6.09 -20.05 17.02
N LEU A 693 6.73 -19.23 16.18
CA LEU A 693 7.16 -17.88 16.55
C LEU A 693 5.98 -16.96 16.89
N LEU A 694 4.88 -17.03 16.12
CA LEU A 694 3.65 -16.30 16.41
C LEU A 694 3.08 -16.71 17.78
N MET A 695 3.06 -18.01 18.08
CA MET A 695 2.57 -18.51 19.36
C MET A 695 3.45 -18.06 20.53
N GLU A 696 4.78 -18.05 20.35
CA GLU A 696 5.73 -17.55 21.34
C GLU A 696 5.51 -16.06 21.64
N ILE A 697 5.44 -15.22 20.61
CA ILE A 697 5.24 -13.76 20.76
C ILE A 697 3.91 -13.43 21.43
N ASN A 698 2.85 -14.18 21.13
CA ASN A 698 1.54 -14.00 21.75
C ASN A 698 1.52 -14.44 23.22
N SER A 699 2.39 -15.38 23.61
CA SER A 699 2.44 -15.92 24.98
C SER A 699 3.42 -15.17 25.88
N ASN A 700 4.57 -14.73 25.32
CA ASN A 700 5.73 -14.22 26.05
C ASN A 700 6.30 -12.95 25.39
N THR A 701 5.49 -11.90 25.24
CA THR A 701 5.91 -10.66 24.53
C THR A 701 7.17 -10.01 25.13
N GLU A 702 7.40 -10.16 26.44
CA GLU A 702 8.55 -9.56 27.13
C GLU A 702 9.87 -10.33 26.90
N GLU A 703 9.84 -11.60 26.48
CA GLU A 703 11.06 -12.37 26.21
C GLU A 703 11.72 -12.01 24.88
N LEU A 704 10.93 -11.52 23.90
CA LEU A 704 11.40 -11.20 22.55
C LEU A 704 10.92 -9.80 22.11
N PRO A 705 11.33 -8.72 22.79
CA PRO A 705 10.81 -7.37 22.55
C PRO A 705 11.10 -6.84 21.14
N PHE A 706 12.30 -7.03 20.58
CA PHE A 706 12.63 -6.54 19.24
C PHE A 706 11.90 -7.34 18.15
N THR A 707 11.82 -8.66 18.32
CA THR A 707 11.11 -9.56 17.43
C THR A 707 9.60 -9.27 17.47
N SER A 708 9.05 -9.07 18.66
CA SER A 708 7.65 -8.66 18.86
C SER A 708 7.36 -7.34 18.14
N TRP A 709 8.24 -6.34 18.26
CA TRP A 709 8.10 -5.09 17.52
C TRP A 709 8.01 -5.37 16.02
N VAL A 710 9.00 -6.08 15.46
CA VAL A 710 9.11 -6.33 14.01
C VAL A 710 7.82 -6.94 13.46
N PHE A 711 7.37 -8.04 14.06
CA PHE A 711 6.17 -8.74 13.58
C PHE A 711 4.85 -8.00 13.87
N ARG A 712 4.87 -6.98 14.73
CA ARG A 712 3.69 -6.15 15.04
C ARG A 712 3.60 -4.87 14.22
N TYR A 713 4.68 -4.37 13.63
CA TYR A 713 4.67 -3.01 13.08
C TYR A 713 5.51 -2.80 11.81
N PHE A 714 6.39 -3.74 11.45
CA PHE A 714 7.32 -3.55 10.34
C PHE A 714 6.63 -3.36 8.98
N ASP A 715 5.46 -3.96 8.80
CA ASP A 715 4.62 -3.77 7.62
C ASP A 715 4.11 -2.31 7.46
N THR A 716 3.97 -1.56 8.55
CA THR A 716 3.47 -0.17 8.53
C THR A 716 4.56 0.89 8.73
N ALA A 717 5.65 0.57 9.43
CA ALA A 717 6.70 1.55 9.73
C ALA A 717 8.00 1.34 8.96
N LYS A 718 8.29 0.11 8.46
CA LYS A 718 9.44 -0.20 7.60
C LYS A 718 10.81 0.19 8.17
N PHE A 719 10.96 0.17 9.49
CA PHE A 719 12.24 0.38 10.18
C PHE A 719 12.34 -0.54 11.39
N ILE A 720 13.55 -0.68 11.94
CA ILE A 720 13.77 -1.42 13.19
C ILE A 720 14.38 -0.49 14.23
N PRO A 721 13.74 -0.34 15.41
CA PRO A 721 14.35 0.39 16.52
C PRO A 721 15.74 -0.15 16.83
N VAL A 722 16.74 0.73 16.97
CA VAL A 722 18.14 0.38 17.24
C VAL A 722 18.83 -0.56 16.21
N GLY A 723 18.19 -0.76 15.05
CA GLY A 723 18.72 -1.51 13.92
C GLY A 723 18.64 -3.03 14.02
N TRP A 724 19.17 -3.71 13.00
CA TRP A 724 18.91 -5.13 12.73
C TRP A 724 19.61 -6.09 13.70
N TYR A 725 20.74 -5.70 14.29
CA TYR A 725 21.57 -6.60 15.10
C TYR A 725 20.78 -7.26 16.24
N ARG A 726 20.05 -6.46 17.03
CA ARG A 726 19.34 -6.97 18.22
C ARG A 726 18.17 -7.88 17.87
N PHE A 727 17.44 -7.53 16.81
CA PHE A 727 16.41 -8.39 16.25
C PHE A 727 16.97 -9.77 15.88
N TYR A 728 18.09 -9.81 15.15
CA TYR A 728 18.69 -11.08 14.76
C TYR A 728 19.33 -11.85 15.93
N ALA A 729 19.82 -11.16 16.96
CA ALA A 729 20.29 -11.80 18.19
C ALA A 729 19.14 -12.54 18.90
N GLU A 730 17.99 -11.91 19.09
CA GLU A 730 16.79 -12.55 19.65
C GLU A 730 16.33 -13.75 18.80
N ILE A 731 16.30 -13.60 17.48
CA ILE A 731 15.97 -14.70 16.57
C ILE A 731 16.96 -15.86 16.71
N SER A 732 18.26 -15.58 16.81
CA SER A 732 19.27 -16.61 17.02
C SER A 732 19.05 -17.35 18.35
N GLU A 733 18.81 -16.62 19.43
CA GLU A 733 18.55 -17.19 20.77
C GLU A 733 17.29 -18.05 20.77
N TYR A 734 16.21 -17.54 20.15
CA TYR A 734 14.96 -18.28 19.98
C TYR A 734 15.15 -19.57 19.19
N ILE A 735 15.88 -19.53 18.06
CA ILE A 735 16.16 -20.71 17.24
C ILE A 735 16.96 -21.74 18.03
N VAL A 736 18.01 -21.34 18.75
CA VAL A 736 18.84 -22.26 19.53
C VAL A 736 18.07 -22.86 20.71
N LYS A 737 17.19 -22.08 21.35
CA LYS A 737 16.30 -22.56 22.43
C LYS A 737 15.29 -23.58 21.90
N THR A 738 14.68 -23.30 20.75
CA THR A 738 13.58 -24.11 20.18
C THR A 738 14.08 -25.33 19.40
N TYR A 739 15.20 -25.20 18.69
CA TYR A 739 15.82 -26.23 17.86
C TYR A 739 17.29 -26.44 18.26
N PRO A 740 17.56 -27.07 19.42
CA PRO A 740 18.90 -27.20 19.98
C PRO A 740 19.89 -28.02 19.13
N GLN A 741 19.40 -28.74 18.13
CA GLN A 741 20.21 -29.44 17.13
C GLN A 741 20.84 -28.52 16.08
N VAL A 742 20.43 -27.25 15.99
CA VAL A 742 20.93 -26.31 14.99
C VAL A 742 22.39 -25.96 15.26
N ASN A 743 23.23 -26.06 14.23
CA ASN A 743 24.61 -25.62 14.25
C ASN A 743 24.68 -24.10 14.40
N THR A 744 25.14 -23.64 15.57
CA THR A 744 25.19 -22.22 15.94
C THR A 744 26.17 -21.42 15.08
N GLN A 745 27.25 -22.04 14.60
CA GLN A 745 28.22 -21.36 13.74
C GLN A 745 27.66 -21.12 12.34
N GLU A 746 27.01 -22.12 11.76
CA GLU A 746 26.34 -22.00 10.46
C GLU A 746 25.16 -21.02 10.54
N LEU A 747 24.35 -21.09 11.61
CA LEU A 747 23.26 -20.15 11.83
C LEU A 747 23.76 -18.69 11.92
N SER A 748 24.88 -18.45 12.60
CA SER A 748 25.48 -17.12 12.71
C SER A 748 25.89 -16.55 11.35
N GLU A 749 26.45 -17.37 10.46
CA GLU A 749 26.80 -16.95 9.09
C GLU A 749 25.56 -16.65 8.23
N ILE A 750 24.48 -17.45 8.37
CA ILE A 750 23.21 -17.19 7.68
C ILE A 750 22.52 -15.93 8.20
N ILE A 751 22.56 -15.69 9.51
CA ILE A 751 22.05 -14.44 10.10
C ILE A 751 22.85 -13.24 9.59
N LYS A 752 24.18 -13.35 9.56
CA LYS A 752 25.05 -12.30 9.02
C LYS A 752 24.73 -11.99 7.55
N LEU A 753 24.51 -13.02 6.74
CA LEU A 753 24.04 -12.88 5.36
C LEU A 753 22.69 -12.13 5.32
N ASN A 754 21.67 -12.61 6.03
CA ASN A 754 20.34 -12.00 5.98
C ASN A 754 20.37 -10.55 6.48
N GLN A 755 21.10 -10.27 7.55
CA GLN A 755 21.28 -8.92 8.10
C GLN A 755 21.94 -7.98 7.09
N SER A 756 22.94 -8.47 6.34
CA SER A 756 23.64 -7.65 5.35
C SER A 756 22.77 -7.29 4.13
N CYS A 757 21.77 -8.12 3.82
CA CYS A 757 20.81 -7.85 2.73
C CYS A 757 19.73 -6.83 3.12
N MET A 758 19.61 -6.46 4.40
CA MET A 758 18.60 -5.50 4.85
C MET A 758 19.09 -4.06 4.66
N PRO A 759 18.27 -3.15 4.09
CA PRO A 759 18.68 -1.78 3.87
C PRO A 759 18.94 -1.02 5.17
N VAL A 760 20.07 -0.32 5.18
CA VAL A 760 20.46 0.60 6.25
C VAL A 760 21.17 1.82 5.67
N ASP A 761 20.69 3.01 6.02
CA ASP A 761 21.12 4.30 5.47
C ASP A 761 22.43 4.85 6.05
N SER A 762 22.93 4.23 7.12
CA SER A 762 24.25 4.52 7.68
C SER A 762 25.40 3.76 6.99
N CYS A 763 25.08 2.78 6.13
CA CYS A 763 26.06 2.04 5.34
C CYS A 763 26.34 2.72 4.00
N ASP A 764 27.57 2.56 3.51
CA ASP A 764 27.98 2.96 2.17
C ASP A 764 27.93 1.73 1.25
N TYR A 765 27.21 1.81 0.13
CA TYR A 765 27.07 0.73 -0.86
C TYR A 765 27.89 1.04 -2.14
N PRO A 766 28.40 0.02 -2.87
CA PRO A 766 28.25 -1.41 -2.62
C PRO A 766 29.03 -1.90 -1.39
N LEU A 767 28.49 -2.91 -0.72
CA LEU A 767 29.04 -3.55 0.46
C LEU A 767 29.54 -4.96 0.12
N SER A 768 30.71 -5.33 0.63
CA SER A 768 31.24 -6.70 0.55
C SER A 768 31.47 -7.26 1.95
N ILE A 769 31.01 -8.48 2.20
CA ILE A 769 31.22 -9.19 3.48
C ILE A 769 31.92 -10.52 3.25
N GLU A 770 32.83 -10.86 4.16
CA GLU A 770 33.47 -12.18 4.20
C GLU A 770 32.57 -13.15 4.96
N LEU A 771 32.25 -14.28 4.34
CA LEU A 771 31.48 -15.38 4.94
C LEU A 771 32.33 -16.63 5.02
N LYS A 772 32.18 -17.38 6.11
CA LYS A 772 32.88 -18.66 6.29
C LYS A 772 32.48 -19.70 5.23
N TYR A 773 31.25 -19.58 4.72
CA TYR A 773 30.68 -20.44 3.70
C TYR A 773 30.18 -19.61 2.51
N ASP A 774 30.19 -20.23 1.33
CA ASP A 774 29.76 -19.62 0.07
C ASP A 774 28.24 -19.74 -0.01
N CYS A 775 27.61 -18.88 0.78
CA CYS A 775 26.16 -18.79 0.89
C CYS A 775 25.52 -18.46 -0.46
N GLU A 776 26.19 -17.69 -1.32
CA GLU A 776 25.69 -17.37 -2.66
C GLU A 776 25.47 -18.65 -3.48
N ASN A 777 26.49 -19.50 -3.62
CA ASN A 777 26.35 -20.74 -4.36
C ASN A 777 25.49 -21.78 -3.64
N TYR A 778 25.47 -21.78 -2.29
CA TYR A 778 24.55 -22.60 -1.50
C TYR A 778 23.08 -22.30 -1.84
N PHE A 779 22.69 -21.01 -1.81
CA PHE A 779 21.31 -20.62 -2.11
C PHE A 779 20.97 -20.83 -3.59
N LYS A 780 21.86 -20.47 -4.53
CA LYS A 780 21.63 -20.72 -5.96
C LYS A 780 21.46 -22.20 -6.28
N HIS A 781 22.32 -23.07 -5.75
CA HIS A 781 22.22 -24.52 -5.95
C HIS A 781 20.91 -25.05 -5.36
N ASN A 782 20.64 -24.80 -4.08
CA ASN A 782 19.51 -25.39 -3.36
C ASN A 782 18.13 -24.86 -3.79
N LEU A 783 18.04 -23.68 -4.41
CA LEU A 783 16.81 -23.17 -5.04
C LEU A 783 16.52 -23.84 -6.38
N SER A 784 17.53 -24.39 -7.06
CA SER A 784 17.42 -24.93 -8.42
C SER A 784 17.23 -26.46 -8.48
N VAL A 785 17.24 -27.13 -7.33
CA VAL A 785 17.25 -28.60 -7.24
C VAL A 785 16.15 -29.12 -6.31
N THR A 786 15.84 -30.40 -6.45
CA THR A 786 14.87 -31.08 -5.57
C THR A 786 15.44 -31.28 -4.15
N ASP A 787 14.57 -31.56 -3.19
CA ASP A 787 14.96 -31.76 -1.78
C ASP A 787 16.08 -32.81 -1.60
N ASP A 788 16.07 -33.88 -2.40
CA ASP A 788 17.05 -34.98 -2.34
C ASP A 788 18.43 -34.60 -2.92
N GLU A 789 18.50 -33.54 -3.71
CA GLU A 789 19.70 -33.05 -4.41
C GLU A 789 20.35 -31.84 -3.71
N ARG A 790 19.73 -31.37 -2.63
CA ARG A 790 20.24 -30.25 -1.84
C ARG A 790 21.54 -30.63 -1.14
N LYS A 791 22.47 -29.68 -1.13
CA LYS A 791 23.77 -29.80 -0.47
C LYS A 791 23.78 -29.05 0.85
N LYS A 792 24.62 -29.51 1.77
CA LYS A 792 24.81 -28.93 3.09
C LYS A 792 25.69 -27.69 3.03
N LEU A 793 25.44 -26.70 3.89
CA LEU A 793 26.15 -25.42 3.88
C LEU A 793 27.67 -25.61 4.03
N TYR A 794 28.13 -26.54 4.88
CA TYR A 794 29.56 -26.80 5.08
C TYR A 794 30.29 -27.34 3.84
N GLU A 795 29.56 -27.81 2.82
CA GLU A 795 30.14 -28.25 1.53
C GLU A 795 30.57 -27.07 0.65
N PHE A 796 30.12 -25.86 0.99
CA PHE A 796 30.44 -24.62 0.30
C PHE A 796 31.56 -23.91 1.07
N GLY A 797 32.74 -23.80 0.46
CA GLY A 797 33.92 -23.18 1.08
C GLY A 797 33.72 -21.69 1.38
N ASN A 798 34.73 -20.99 1.86
CA ASN A 798 34.67 -19.57 2.17
C ASN A 798 34.53 -18.69 0.91
N ALA A 799 33.74 -17.60 1.02
CA ALA A 799 33.55 -16.65 -0.07
C ALA A 799 33.24 -15.23 0.41
N THR A 800 33.47 -14.27 -0.48
CA THR A 800 33.03 -12.88 -0.32
C THR A 800 31.65 -12.72 -0.97
N PHE A 801 30.70 -12.15 -0.25
CA PHE A 801 29.36 -11.82 -0.76
C PHE A 801 29.22 -10.33 -1.01
N SER A 802 28.62 -9.93 -2.13
CA SER A 802 28.50 -8.53 -2.56
C SER A 802 27.05 -8.09 -2.67
N ILE A 803 26.79 -6.86 -2.22
CA ILE A 803 25.46 -6.28 -2.06
C ILE A 803 25.50 -4.83 -2.57
N ASP A 804 24.48 -4.41 -3.29
CA ASP A 804 24.37 -3.07 -3.84
C ASP A 804 22.98 -2.44 -3.57
N ASP A 805 22.91 -1.12 -3.64
CA ASP A 805 21.68 -0.34 -3.48
C ASP A 805 21.41 0.59 -4.68
N PRO A 806 21.29 0.05 -5.90
CA PRO A 806 21.12 0.87 -7.11
C PRO A 806 19.82 1.68 -7.09
N GLY A 807 18.81 1.23 -6.34
CA GLY A 807 17.52 1.88 -6.17
C GLY A 807 17.46 2.87 -5.01
N LEU A 808 18.57 3.09 -4.29
CA LEU A 808 18.63 3.91 -3.07
C LEU A 808 17.56 3.52 -2.03
N MET A 809 17.28 2.22 -1.91
CA MET A 809 16.28 1.66 -1.01
C MET A 809 16.58 1.99 0.45
N ALA A 810 17.84 2.03 0.85
CA ALA A 810 18.24 2.49 2.17
C ALA A 810 17.78 3.92 2.47
N HIS A 811 17.64 4.76 1.44
CA HIS A 811 17.30 6.18 1.55
C HIS A 811 15.85 6.51 1.15
N ILE A 812 15.01 5.53 0.82
CA ILE A 812 13.60 5.77 0.50
C ILE A 812 12.88 6.35 1.73
N ASN A 813 12.04 7.37 1.52
CA ASN A 813 11.16 7.89 2.56
C ASN A 813 10.02 6.92 2.84
N TYR A 814 9.75 6.64 4.12
CA TYR A 814 8.73 5.73 4.63
C TYR A 814 7.31 5.99 4.10
N GLU A 815 6.99 7.23 3.74
CA GLU A 815 5.69 7.61 3.18
C GLU A 815 5.55 7.28 1.67
N SER A 816 6.66 7.03 0.97
CA SER A 816 6.70 6.75 -0.47
C SER A 816 6.82 5.25 -0.80
N LEU A 817 6.53 4.39 0.17
CA LEU A 817 6.97 3.00 0.16
C LEU A 817 5.91 2.04 -0.40
N GLN A 818 5.62 2.20 -1.69
CA GLN A 818 5.24 1.10 -2.55
C GLN A 818 5.53 1.46 -4.02
N TYR A 819 6.74 1.13 -4.49
CA TYR A 819 7.15 1.32 -5.89
C TYR A 819 6.44 0.35 -6.85
N ASP A 820 6.06 -0.83 -6.34
CA ASP A 820 5.33 -1.86 -7.06
C ASP A 820 4.10 -2.25 -6.23
N SER A 821 2.91 -2.02 -6.78
CA SER A 821 1.64 -2.29 -6.11
C SER A 821 1.42 -3.78 -5.74
N HIS A 822 2.24 -4.70 -6.26
CA HIS A 822 2.07 -6.15 -6.12
C HIS A 822 3.28 -6.90 -5.53
N GLN A 823 4.44 -6.26 -5.33
CA GLN A 823 5.57 -6.84 -4.57
C GLN A 823 5.77 -6.16 -3.22
N TYR A 824 5.87 -6.98 -2.17
CA TYR A 824 6.54 -6.60 -0.94
C TYR A 824 8.03 -6.87 -1.15
N PHE A 825 8.87 -5.86 -1.01
CA PHE A 825 10.32 -6.04 -1.01
C PHE A 825 10.97 -5.06 -0.05
N TRP A 826 11.96 -5.55 0.69
CA TRP A 826 12.81 -4.76 1.58
C TRP A 826 14.21 -5.41 1.62
N GLU A 827 14.71 -5.78 0.44
CA GLU A 827 15.96 -6.51 0.25
C GLU A 827 16.85 -5.79 -0.79
N LEU A 828 18.11 -5.57 -0.40
CA LEU A 828 19.14 -4.95 -1.25
C LEU A 828 19.46 -5.84 -2.46
N ASP A 829 20.00 -5.23 -3.52
CA ASP A 829 20.33 -5.98 -4.74
C ASP A 829 21.53 -6.89 -4.49
N SER A 830 21.37 -8.17 -4.79
CA SER A 830 22.44 -9.16 -4.71
C SER A 830 22.20 -10.29 -5.71
N SER A 831 23.20 -11.14 -5.89
CA SER A 831 23.17 -12.30 -6.78
C SER A 831 22.13 -13.37 -6.40
N ILE A 832 21.57 -13.30 -5.19
CA ILE A 832 20.55 -14.23 -4.66
C ILE A 832 19.24 -13.52 -4.26
N SER A 833 19.18 -12.19 -4.42
CA SER A 833 17.96 -11.42 -4.18
C SER A 833 16.84 -11.82 -5.16
N ARG A 834 15.58 -11.70 -4.74
CA ARG A 834 14.44 -12.10 -5.59
C ARG A 834 14.34 -11.16 -6.80
N ALA A 835 13.99 -11.72 -7.96
CA ALA A 835 13.72 -10.93 -9.17
C ALA A 835 12.63 -9.87 -8.91
N LYS A 836 12.94 -8.61 -9.24
CA LYS A 836 12.07 -7.44 -9.02
C LYS A 836 11.96 -6.59 -10.28
N SER A 837 10.83 -5.90 -10.41
CA SER A 837 10.64 -4.86 -11.42
C SER A 837 11.68 -3.75 -11.19
N LYS A 838 12.63 -3.55 -12.12
CA LYS A 838 13.66 -2.51 -11.99
C LYS A 838 13.13 -1.18 -12.54
N VAL A 839 13.34 -0.09 -11.79
CA VAL A 839 13.01 1.29 -12.17
C VAL A 839 14.17 1.95 -12.88
#